data_AF-A0A545UEN6-F1
#
_entry.id   AF-A0A545UEN6-F1
#
_cell.length_a   1.000
_cell.length_b   1.000
_cell.length_c   1.000
_cell.angle_alpha   90.00
_cell.angle_beta   90.00
_cell.angle_gamma   90.00
#
_symmetry.space_group_name_H-M   'P 1'
#
loop_
_entity.id
_entity.type
_entity.pdbx_description
1 polymer ?
#
loop_
_entity_poly.entity_id
_entity_poly.type
_entity_poly.pdbx_seq_one_letter_code
_entity_poly.pdbx_strand_id
1 'polypeptide(L)'
;MNRKTMKLSALAVACLCLANIQAGENLETPTNGLSVISHTLWNDAAMPLEWRLHEDGVVNNDANMQGTPAVSNPDAVNEISDAFTEWQNVLTSDISVVYSGETPVSDSGCDLVNIVTWSDNNVTWPAGVIAMGLTTTYVGPTIVLNNGNRNVDCGQAGGASNVVNLPLATYPNGTNLTEGTILDMDMTWNPDEFDYSTAPNATPNVFDIRAVATHEFGHLFGLSHTSMAFAGVDAATMFPSVSDTNIAFQNNIRSLEEDDIASSGRGYPATGFWPDGAAPYSTGAISGWVRQSNGLAAQGVRIWAYNTADTSQPVYEAFSISQFDWDPASSAGDYIIKGMTPGTYYVCILPWNNGVPNTQADDDNRYNLTVFNGVGHTGFPTECYDDAPSGANAPDFSNIDTIREIEVVAGETTPEINFVTGTGDTDIALVLDRSGSMNGMMDSGVKIDVLKLSANSFIDFLDLDGGHRLGLVQFNSAVVPFVPAFNLQDLTAASRPNAQNAINSMVAGGLTNIIAGVQEAVSQLTGVADPHDRQIVFVFSDGMHNDPPGSDLMDINAPIVNNDLTLYSLGLGSSLSGPELSQVALNSGGQHLEHQDLTNVELQKFFISIAASAVDLTTLIDPLYELHAGQSGQLDAIVSESERDLTFTMNWETPNQNQFDVTVKTPGGCTIGTVFNMPGVQVRKGATHRHIKIPMPYRCNNKDDHVGTWSLHFKAAKTHENQTRLIAQAYSSSKTKMFSDFKLLEKSPIVETRLVHEGVVVNEAEFIADVVIPVRTTNDSYYDDVEQGGKLRPIIPAEKRTVQIRLADNGKNGDRKAGDGIFSAQLPLKEAGSYRMRIRGQFKSGKSYGQREQVTSYYFDGDQVTMPKSDK
;
A
#
# COMPACT_ATOMS: atom_id res chain seq x y z
N MET A 1 37.11 -47.45 -5.18
CA MET A 1 35.73 -47.11 -5.61
C MET A 1 35.24 -46.03 -4.66
N ASN A 2 35.52 -44.77 -4.98
CA ASN A 2 35.33 -43.64 -4.06
C ASN A 2 34.29 -42.67 -4.60
N ARG A 3 33.42 -42.25 -3.68
CA ARG A 3 32.42 -41.19 -3.75
C ARG A 3 32.99 -39.91 -4.38
N LYS A 4 32.30 -39.35 -5.37
CA LYS A 4 32.39 -37.93 -5.71
C LYS A 4 31.02 -37.31 -5.50
N THR A 5 30.98 -36.35 -4.60
CA THR A 5 29.87 -35.48 -4.23
C THR A 5 29.45 -34.63 -5.43
N MET A 6 28.16 -34.69 -5.75
CA MET A 6 27.46 -33.68 -6.55
C MET A 6 27.43 -32.38 -5.74
N LYS A 7 28.00 -31.29 -6.25
CA LYS A 7 27.68 -29.94 -5.78
C LYS A 7 26.47 -29.46 -6.58
N LEU A 8 25.34 -29.33 -5.90
CA LEU A 8 24.26 -28.43 -6.32
C LEU A 8 24.76 -27.01 -6.07
N SER A 9 24.69 -26.14 -7.08
CA SER A 9 24.91 -24.69 -6.94
C SER A 9 23.53 -24.04 -6.90
N ALA A 10 23.04 -23.73 -5.70
CA ALA A 10 21.87 -22.89 -5.46
C ALA A 10 22.07 -22.14 -4.14
N LEU A 11 21.77 -20.83 -4.16
CA LEU A 11 21.47 -19.90 -3.06
C LEU A 11 22.58 -19.50 -2.06
N ALA A 12 22.84 -18.18 -1.97
CA ALA A 12 22.46 -17.31 -0.82
C ALA A 12 23.50 -16.20 -0.46
N VAL A 13 23.01 -14.95 -0.48
CA VAL A 13 23.12 -13.84 0.51
C VAL A 13 24.48 -13.57 1.19
N ALA A 14 24.94 -12.31 1.08
CA ALA A 14 25.68 -11.64 2.15
C ALA A 14 25.12 -10.23 2.39
N CYS A 15 24.44 -10.08 3.53
CA CYS A 15 24.07 -8.81 4.15
C CYS A 15 24.98 -8.60 5.37
N LEU A 16 25.48 -7.37 5.53
CA LEU A 16 26.10 -6.74 6.72
C LEU A 16 27.54 -7.15 7.12
N CYS A 17 28.53 -6.35 6.71
CA CYS A 17 29.19 -5.34 7.58
C CYS A 17 30.36 -4.61 6.87
N LEU A 18 30.12 -3.32 6.57
CA LEU A 18 31.06 -2.18 6.58
C LEU A 18 32.31 -2.22 5.67
N ALA A 19 32.13 -1.91 4.38
CA ALA A 19 32.82 -0.84 3.64
C ALA A 19 32.17 -0.71 2.25
N ASN A 20 31.74 0.51 1.91
CA ASN A 20 30.91 0.87 0.77
C ASN A 20 31.54 0.47 -0.56
N ILE A 21 30.86 -0.36 -1.34
CA ILE A 21 30.79 -0.24 -2.80
C ILE A 21 29.43 -0.85 -3.25
N GLN A 22 28.53 -0.02 -3.77
CA GLN A 22 27.16 -0.35 -4.20
C GLN A 22 27.07 -0.36 -5.73
N ALA A 23 26.82 -1.51 -6.35
CA ALA A 23 26.25 -1.57 -7.70
C ALA A 23 24.72 -1.71 -7.59
N GLY A 24 24.08 -0.77 -6.89
CA GLY A 24 22.69 -0.93 -6.46
C GLY A 24 22.12 0.27 -5.70
N GLU A 25 22.45 1.49 -6.11
CA GLU A 25 21.82 2.68 -5.54
C GLU A 25 20.65 3.14 -6.41
N ASN A 26 19.55 3.49 -5.76
CA ASN A 26 18.77 4.65 -6.15
C ASN A 26 19.75 5.83 -6.12
N LEU A 27 20.08 6.37 -7.29
CA LEU A 27 21.04 7.47 -7.42
C LEU A 27 20.52 8.77 -6.81
N GLU A 28 19.28 8.75 -6.33
CA GLU A 28 18.63 9.83 -5.61
C GLU A 28 18.68 9.58 -4.11
N THR A 29 19.40 10.45 -3.39
CA THR A 29 19.48 10.37 -1.93
C THR A 29 18.63 11.48 -1.32
N PRO A 30 17.79 11.21 -0.29
CA PRO A 30 17.16 12.27 0.46
C PRO A 30 18.21 13.11 1.20
N THR A 31 18.32 14.39 0.86
CA THR A 31 19.16 15.38 1.51
C THR A 31 18.34 16.27 2.45
N ASN A 32 19.00 17.25 3.09
CA ASN A 32 18.37 18.26 3.94
C ASN A 32 17.44 17.67 5.04
N GLY A 33 17.92 16.64 5.75
CA GLY A 33 17.14 16.01 6.82
C GLY A 33 15.98 15.15 6.32
N LEU A 34 16.15 14.48 5.17
CA LEU A 34 15.15 13.63 4.51
C LEU A 34 13.93 14.44 4.03
N SER A 35 14.15 15.59 3.41
CA SER A 35 13.04 16.47 2.96
C SER A 35 13.06 16.80 1.47
N VAL A 36 14.16 16.51 0.78
CA VAL A 36 14.36 16.78 -0.65
C VAL A 36 15.27 15.70 -1.23
N ILE A 37 15.13 15.37 -2.50
CA ILE A 37 16.06 14.50 -3.23
C ILE A 37 17.12 15.32 -3.98
N SER A 38 18.36 14.83 -3.97
CA SER A 38 19.43 15.32 -4.85
C SER A 38 19.51 14.45 -6.10
N HIS A 39 19.27 15.02 -7.28
CA HIS A 39 19.43 14.31 -8.56
C HIS A 39 20.90 14.16 -8.94
N THR A 40 21.27 13.00 -9.46
CA THR A 40 22.64 12.65 -9.83
C THR A 40 22.80 12.65 -11.33
N LEU A 41 23.19 13.79 -11.90
CA LEU A 41 23.34 14.01 -13.34
C LEU A 41 24.59 14.84 -13.64
N TRP A 42 25.15 14.70 -14.85
CA TRP A 42 26.20 15.60 -15.33
C TRP A 42 25.65 17.00 -15.59
N ASN A 43 26.50 18.01 -15.44
CA ASN A 43 26.20 19.34 -15.96
C ASN A 43 26.40 19.37 -17.48
N ASP A 44 25.53 20.07 -18.23
CA ASP A 44 25.69 20.23 -19.69
C ASP A 44 27.07 20.75 -20.09
N ALA A 45 27.71 21.58 -19.25
CA ALA A 45 29.05 22.11 -19.51
C ALA A 45 30.15 21.03 -19.53
N ALA A 46 29.89 19.85 -18.96
CA ALA A 46 30.81 18.71 -18.97
C ALA A 46 30.82 17.99 -20.33
N MET A 47 29.79 18.13 -21.16
CA MET A 47 29.70 17.47 -22.45
C MET A 47 30.55 18.19 -23.53
N PRO A 48 31.28 17.47 -24.41
CA PRO A 48 31.44 16.02 -24.40
C PRO A 48 32.35 15.54 -23.28
N LEU A 49 31.96 14.45 -22.61
CA LEU A 49 32.78 13.82 -21.58
C LEU A 49 34.00 13.14 -22.21
N GLU A 50 35.19 13.43 -21.68
CA GLU A 50 36.42 12.74 -22.07
C GLU A 50 36.58 11.47 -21.23
N TRP A 51 36.75 10.31 -21.86
CA TRP A 51 37.09 9.06 -21.17
C TRP A 51 38.43 8.50 -21.64
N ARG A 52 39.11 7.74 -20.77
CA ARG A 52 40.42 7.15 -21.03
C ARG A 52 40.43 5.66 -20.68
N LEU A 53 41.19 4.87 -21.42
CA LEU A 53 41.45 3.46 -21.09
C LEU A 53 42.74 3.37 -20.26
N HIS A 54 42.77 2.57 -19.20
CA HIS A 54 44.03 2.27 -18.53
C HIS A 54 45.03 1.58 -19.50
N GLU A 55 46.31 1.94 -19.44
CA GLU A 55 47.32 1.47 -20.41
C GLU A 55 47.53 -0.06 -20.41
N ASP A 56 47.25 -0.74 -19.30
CA ASP A 56 47.32 -2.21 -19.22
C ASP A 56 46.18 -2.92 -19.98
N GLY A 57 45.09 -2.22 -20.30
CA GLY A 57 43.91 -2.79 -20.94
C GLY A 57 43.21 -3.87 -20.12
N VAL A 58 42.74 -4.93 -20.80
CA VAL A 58 42.05 -6.07 -20.16
C VAL A 58 43.10 -7.03 -19.59
N VAL A 59 43.24 -7.03 -18.27
CA VAL A 59 44.20 -7.89 -17.57
C VAL A 59 43.58 -9.21 -17.11
N ASN A 60 44.42 -10.21 -16.84
CA ASN A 60 44.06 -11.53 -16.29
C ASN A 60 43.02 -12.34 -17.11
N ASN A 61 42.82 -12.03 -18.39
CA ASN A 61 41.79 -12.61 -19.27
C ASN A 61 41.98 -14.08 -19.71
N ASP A 62 42.66 -14.88 -18.91
CA ASP A 62 42.87 -16.34 -19.02
C ASP A 62 43.12 -16.97 -17.63
N ALA A 63 43.02 -16.17 -16.56
CA ALA A 63 43.32 -16.60 -15.19
C ALA A 63 42.14 -17.40 -14.60
N ASN A 64 40.91 -17.05 -15.00
CA ASN A 64 39.69 -17.62 -14.44
C ASN A 64 39.14 -18.75 -15.32
N MET A 65 39.18 -18.61 -16.65
CA MET A 65 38.79 -19.65 -17.61
C MET A 65 39.91 -19.93 -18.61
N GLN A 66 40.60 -21.06 -18.41
CA GLN A 66 41.70 -21.46 -19.28
C GLN A 66 41.27 -21.61 -20.75
N GLY A 67 41.93 -20.88 -21.64
CA GLY A 67 41.68 -20.83 -23.07
C GLY A 67 40.92 -19.58 -23.53
N THR A 68 40.60 -18.65 -22.64
CA THR A 68 40.02 -17.36 -23.03
C THR A 68 41.05 -16.54 -23.82
N PRO A 69 40.73 -16.03 -25.02
CA PRO A 69 41.65 -15.21 -25.79
C PRO A 69 41.95 -13.88 -25.09
N ALA A 70 43.20 -13.41 -25.16
CA ALA A 70 43.53 -12.06 -24.72
C ALA A 70 42.80 -11.01 -25.57
N VAL A 71 42.26 -9.97 -24.93
CA VAL A 71 41.65 -8.82 -25.60
C VAL A 71 42.69 -7.72 -25.72
N SER A 72 42.90 -7.19 -26.94
CA SER A 72 43.86 -6.11 -27.15
C SER A 72 43.26 -4.75 -26.79
N ASN A 73 44.07 -3.76 -26.40
CA ASN A 73 43.58 -2.40 -26.12
C ASN A 73 42.75 -1.82 -27.29
N PRO A 74 43.17 -1.94 -28.57
CA PRO A 74 42.33 -1.51 -29.69
C PRO A 74 40.96 -2.20 -29.74
N ASP A 75 40.89 -3.50 -29.45
CA ASP A 75 39.62 -4.23 -29.47
C ASP A 75 38.73 -3.80 -28.29
N ALA A 76 39.30 -3.63 -27.10
CA ALA A 76 38.58 -3.09 -25.94
C ALA A 76 38.06 -1.66 -26.20
N VAL A 77 38.90 -0.77 -26.76
CA VAL A 77 38.49 0.58 -27.14
C VAL A 77 37.34 0.55 -28.15
N ASN A 78 37.36 -0.37 -29.12
CA ASN A 78 36.28 -0.51 -30.09
C ASN A 78 34.96 -0.91 -29.40
N GLU A 79 34.96 -1.97 -28.58
CA GLU A 79 33.73 -2.42 -27.89
C GLU A 79 33.19 -1.36 -26.91
N ILE A 80 34.07 -0.67 -26.18
CA ILE A 80 33.70 0.43 -25.28
C ILE A 80 33.15 1.64 -26.06
N SER A 81 33.79 2.02 -27.18
CA SER A 81 33.32 3.13 -28.01
C SER A 81 31.97 2.82 -28.66
N ASP A 82 31.75 1.57 -29.06
CA ASP A 82 30.47 1.10 -29.59
C ASP A 82 29.37 1.14 -28.51
N ALA A 83 29.66 0.73 -27.27
CA ALA A 83 28.72 0.86 -26.15
C ALA A 83 28.32 2.33 -25.88
N PHE A 84 29.29 3.25 -25.89
CA PHE A 84 29.00 4.69 -25.81
C PHE A 84 28.22 5.22 -27.02
N THR A 85 28.41 4.62 -28.19
CA THR A 85 27.71 5.03 -29.42
C THR A 85 26.21 4.71 -29.33
N GLU A 86 25.80 3.66 -28.62
CA GLU A 86 24.38 3.38 -28.36
C GLU A 86 23.70 4.57 -27.66
N TRP A 87 24.30 5.08 -26.58
CA TRP A 87 23.79 6.24 -25.84
C TRP A 87 23.84 7.55 -26.65
N GLN A 88 24.91 7.78 -27.42
CA GLN A 88 25.04 8.98 -28.27
C GLN A 88 24.10 8.99 -29.48
N ASN A 89 23.62 7.84 -29.92
CA ASN A 89 22.68 7.73 -31.04
C ASN A 89 21.23 8.02 -30.65
N VAL A 90 20.94 8.19 -29.35
CA VAL A 90 19.61 8.56 -28.88
C VAL A 90 19.31 10.00 -29.29
N LEU A 91 18.48 10.17 -30.32
CA LEU A 91 18.18 11.48 -30.92
C LEU A 91 17.52 12.48 -29.95
N THR A 92 16.86 11.96 -28.91
CA THR A 92 16.16 12.75 -27.89
C THR A 92 17.04 13.03 -26.67
N SER A 93 18.33 12.68 -26.70
CA SER A 93 19.29 12.88 -25.62
C SER A 93 20.54 13.62 -26.13
N ASP A 94 21.10 14.53 -25.33
CA ASP A 94 22.27 15.35 -25.67
C ASP A 94 23.59 14.78 -25.09
N ILE A 95 23.60 13.49 -24.73
CA ILE A 95 24.81 12.79 -24.26
C ILE A 95 25.88 12.80 -25.35
N SER A 96 27.11 13.19 -24.99
CA SER A 96 28.26 13.12 -25.88
C SER A 96 29.53 12.74 -25.14
N VAL A 97 30.33 11.85 -25.74
CA VAL A 97 31.52 11.24 -25.13
C VAL A 97 32.63 11.07 -26.16
N VAL A 98 33.88 11.30 -25.76
CA VAL A 98 35.05 11.23 -26.64
C VAL A 98 36.19 10.45 -25.98
N TYR A 99 36.72 9.47 -26.72
CA TYR A 99 37.91 8.75 -26.31
C TYR A 99 39.16 9.64 -26.37
N SER A 100 39.85 9.76 -25.25
CA SER A 100 40.98 10.69 -25.06
C SER A 100 42.34 9.99 -24.91
N GLY A 101 42.42 8.73 -25.35
CA GLY A 101 43.63 7.91 -25.33
C GLY A 101 43.80 7.09 -24.05
N GLU A 102 44.98 6.48 -23.93
CA GLU A 102 45.34 5.69 -22.75
C GLU A 102 45.83 6.57 -21.59
N THR A 103 45.76 6.05 -20.37
CA THR A 103 46.23 6.71 -19.15
C THR A 103 46.91 5.70 -18.20
N PRO A 104 47.93 6.12 -17.43
CA PRO A 104 48.50 5.30 -16.36
C PRO A 104 47.71 5.36 -15.04
N VAL A 105 46.59 6.10 -15.01
CA VAL A 105 45.71 6.18 -13.83
C VAL A 105 44.88 4.90 -13.74
N SER A 106 45.10 4.12 -12.68
CA SER A 106 44.44 2.83 -12.46
C SER A 106 43.36 2.85 -11.38
N ASP A 107 43.41 3.83 -10.48
CA ASP A 107 42.64 3.85 -9.24
C ASP A 107 41.37 4.67 -9.44
N SER A 108 40.22 4.10 -9.07
CA SER A 108 38.93 4.76 -9.16
C SER A 108 38.73 5.75 -8.00
N GLY A 109 38.13 6.90 -8.27
CA GLY A 109 37.72 7.90 -7.30
C GLY A 109 37.81 9.31 -7.86
N CYS A 110 37.29 10.29 -7.13
CA CYS A 110 37.18 11.65 -7.67
C CYS A 110 38.53 12.33 -7.93
N ASP A 111 39.00 12.27 -9.17
CA ASP A 111 40.25 12.88 -9.65
C ASP A 111 40.07 13.70 -10.95
N LEU A 112 38.84 13.75 -11.48
CA LEU A 112 38.41 14.38 -12.73
C LEU A 112 38.95 13.69 -13.99
N VAL A 113 39.35 12.43 -13.88
CA VAL A 113 39.81 11.59 -14.98
C VAL A 113 38.84 10.43 -15.13
N ASN A 114 37.89 10.53 -16.05
CA ASN A 114 36.97 9.43 -16.27
C ASN A 114 37.70 8.21 -16.87
N ILE A 115 37.93 7.16 -16.08
CA ILE A 115 38.71 5.99 -16.52
C ILE A 115 37.86 4.75 -16.78
N VAL A 116 38.34 3.89 -17.68
CA VAL A 116 37.91 2.50 -17.81
C VAL A 116 39.12 1.60 -17.50
N THR A 117 39.01 0.73 -16.51
CA THR A 117 40.15 -0.03 -15.96
C THR A 117 39.79 -1.44 -15.50
N TRP A 118 40.70 -2.39 -15.74
CA TRP A 118 40.73 -3.71 -15.10
C TRP A 118 41.87 -3.79 -14.06
N SER A 119 42.60 -2.70 -13.82
CA SER A 119 43.84 -2.69 -13.02
C SER A 119 43.68 -1.98 -11.66
N ASP A 120 42.46 -1.68 -11.23
CA ASP A 120 42.22 -1.06 -9.93
C ASP A 120 42.40 -2.07 -8.79
N ASN A 121 43.50 -1.95 -8.05
CA ASN A 121 43.82 -2.86 -6.94
C ASN A 121 43.27 -2.37 -5.58
N ASN A 122 42.62 -1.21 -5.53
CA ASN A 122 42.05 -0.65 -4.30
C ASN A 122 40.57 -1.03 -4.13
N VAL A 123 39.92 -1.48 -5.21
CA VAL A 123 38.53 -1.96 -5.20
C VAL A 123 38.46 -3.33 -4.53
N THR A 124 37.59 -3.46 -3.53
CA THR A 124 37.25 -4.75 -2.92
C THR A 124 35.95 -5.25 -3.54
N TRP A 125 36.02 -6.34 -4.31
CA TRP A 125 34.89 -6.87 -5.05
C TRP A 125 33.90 -7.63 -4.15
N PRO A 126 32.60 -7.26 -4.14
CA PRO A 126 31.56 -8.14 -3.65
C PRO A 126 31.46 -9.39 -4.54
N ALA A 127 31.07 -10.52 -3.95
CA ALA A 127 30.94 -11.77 -4.69
C ALA A 127 29.93 -11.64 -5.84
N GLY A 128 30.33 -12.01 -7.06
CA GLY A 128 29.44 -11.98 -8.23
C GLY A 128 29.33 -10.64 -8.96
N VAL A 129 30.08 -9.61 -8.56
CA VAL A 129 30.08 -8.29 -9.23
C VAL A 129 31.06 -8.28 -10.39
N ILE A 130 30.54 -8.05 -11.61
CA ILE A 130 31.29 -8.19 -12.88
C ILE A 130 32.09 -6.92 -13.21
N ALA A 131 31.44 -5.78 -13.03
CA ALA A 131 31.97 -4.44 -13.27
C ALA A 131 31.19 -3.44 -12.42
N MET A 132 31.67 -2.20 -12.38
CA MET A 132 31.06 -1.11 -11.64
C MET A 132 31.31 0.23 -12.29
N GLY A 133 30.23 0.95 -12.59
CA GLY A 133 30.22 2.38 -12.88
C GLY A 133 30.16 3.19 -11.59
N LEU A 134 31.30 3.69 -11.14
CA LEU A 134 31.43 4.56 -9.97
C LEU A 134 31.26 6.01 -10.41
N THR A 135 30.23 6.69 -9.90
CA THR A 135 30.08 8.15 -10.07
C THR A 135 30.42 8.86 -8.78
N THR A 136 31.15 9.97 -8.88
CA THR A 136 31.37 10.88 -7.76
C THR A 136 30.79 12.25 -8.06
N THR A 137 30.21 12.87 -7.03
CA THR A 137 29.36 14.03 -7.18
C THR A 137 29.86 15.21 -6.37
N TYR A 138 29.40 16.41 -6.73
CA TYR A 138 29.56 17.58 -5.91
C TYR A 138 28.78 17.44 -4.60
N VAL A 139 29.49 17.56 -3.47
CA VAL A 139 28.91 17.52 -2.13
C VAL A 139 28.96 18.93 -1.54
N GLY A 140 27.84 19.63 -1.58
CA GLY A 140 27.78 20.99 -1.04
C GLY A 140 26.52 21.77 -1.46
N PRO A 141 26.31 22.96 -0.87
CA PRO A 141 25.18 23.81 -1.23
C PRO A 141 25.32 24.30 -2.66
N THR A 142 24.20 24.61 -3.32
CA THR A 142 24.22 25.18 -4.68
C THR A 142 25.11 26.42 -4.78
N ILE A 143 26.07 26.41 -5.72
CA ILE A 143 26.99 27.52 -5.99
C ILE A 143 26.98 27.92 -7.47
N VAL A 144 27.26 29.19 -7.73
CA VAL A 144 27.63 29.67 -9.07
C VAL A 144 29.14 29.80 -9.15
N LEU A 145 29.75 29.06 -10.08
CA LEU A 145 31.21 29.00 -10.22
C LEU A 145 31.79 30.34 -10.68
N ASN A 146 32.87 30.74 -10.03
CA ASN A 146 33.70 31.89 -10.32
C ASN A 146 35.16 31.57 -10.00
N ASN A 147 36.08 32.51 -10.25
CA ASN A 147 37.51 32.27 -10.02
C ASN A 147 37.89 31.96 -8.55
N GLY A 148 37.02 32.27 -7.57
CA GLY A 148 37.31 32.14 -6.15
C GLY A 148 36.79 30.88 -5.47
N ASN A 149 35.94 30.07 -6.13
CA ASN A 149 35.24 28.92 -5.51
C ASN A 149 35.32 27.62 -6.33
N ARG A 150 36.44 27.41 -7.05
CA ARG A 150 36.65 26.22 -7.89
C ARG A 150 37.15 24.98 -7.17
N ASN A 151 37.61 25.13 -5.93
CA ASN A 151 37.92 23.99 -5.07
C ASN A 151 36.62 23.53 -4.44
N VAL A 152 36.15 22.37 -4.85
CA VAL A 152 34.87 21.80 -4.41
C VAL A 152 35.09 20.44 -3.78
N ASP A 153 34.23 20.11 -2.83
CA ASP A 153 34.20 18.78 -2.23
C ASP A 153 33.51 17.83 -3.22
N CYS A 154 34.20 16.73 -3.52
CA CYS A 154 33.75 15.71 -4.45
C CYS A 154 33.82 14.34 -3.79
N GLY A 155 32.74 13.58 -3.91
CA GLY A 155 32.63 12.24 -3.34
C GLY A 155 31.20 11.75 -3.39
N GLN A 156 30.87 10.79 -2.52
CA GLN A 156 29.51 10.34 -2.33
C GLN A 156 28.79 11.22 -1.30
N ALA A 157 27.49 11.44 -1.48
CA ALA A 157 26.67 12.18 -0.53
C ALA A 157 26.74 11.52 0.87
N GLY A 158 27.16 12.27 1.89
CA GLY A 158 27.35 11.76 3.26
C GLY A 158 28.63 10.93 3.50
N GLY A 159 29.48 10.75 2.49
CA GLY A 159 30.76 10.03 2.57
C GLY A 159 31.98 10.93 2.81
N ALA A 160 33.18 10.33 2.75
CA ALA A 160 34.42 11.10 2.72
C ALA A 160 34.57 11.79 1.36
N SER A 161 34.94 13.08 1.36
CA SER A 161 35.10 13.87 0.13
C SER A 161 36.56 14.24 -0.11
N ASN A 162 36.98 14.19 -1.37
CA ASN A 162 38.22 14.75 -1.86
C ASN A 162 37.96 16.20 -2.34
N VAL A 163 38.96 17.07 -2.21
CA VAL A 163 38.87 18.43 -2.77
C VAL A 163 39.44 18.41 -4.17
N VAL A 164 38.60 18.67 -5.18
CA VAL A 164 39.01 18.78 -6.59
C VAL A 164 38.93 20.23 -7.08
N ASN A 165 39.76 20.58 -8.07
CA ASN A 165 39.75 21.89 -8.68
C ASN A 165 39.09 21.84 -10.06
N LEU A 166 37.87 22.39 -10.17
CA LEU A 166 37.11 22.30 -11.43
C LEU A 166 37.75 23.14 -12.55
N PRO A 167 38.10 22.52 -13.70
CA PRO A 167 38.80 23.20 -14.79
C PRO A 167 37.94 24.28 -15.42
N LEU A 168 38.56 25.45 -15.68
CA LEU A 168 37.88 26.60 -16.32
C LEU A 168 37.44 26.30 -17.76
N ALA A 169 38.11 25.38 -18.44
CA ALA A 169 37.79 24.99 -19.81
C ALA A 169 36.47 24.21 -19.90
N THR A 170 36.23 23.28 -18.96
CA THR A 170 35.01 22.46 -18.88
C THR A 170 33.90 23.21 -18.14
N TYR A 171 34.21 23.81 -16.99
CA TYR A 171 33.25 24.50 -16.14
C TYR A 171 33.52 26.02 -16.13
N PRO A 172 33.01 26.79 -17.11
CA PRO A 172 33.23 28.23 -17.20
C PRO A 172 32.63 28.99 -16.01
N ASN A 173 33.06 30.24 -15.83
CA ASN A 173 32.44 31.11 -14.82
C ASN A 173 30.97 31.35 -15.16
N GLY A 174 30.09 31.22 -14.16
CA GLY A 174 28.64 31.30 -14.33
C GLY A 174 27.93 29.94 -14.35
N THR A 175 28.67 28.82 -14.45
CA THR A 175 28.07 27.48 -14.31
C THR A 175 27.45 27.33 -12.93
N ASN A 176 26.19 26.86 -12.91
CA ASN A 176 25.47 26.55 -11.69
C ASN A 176 25.78 25.10 -11.30
N LEU A 177 26.28 24.90 -10.09
CA LEU A 177 26.63 23.58 -9.55
C LEU A 177 25.74 23.30 -8.35
N THR A 178 24.95 22.25 -8.42
CA THR A 178 24.03 21.80 -7.36
C THR A 178 24.54 20.52 -6.73
N GLU A 179 24.17 20.26 -5.48
CA GLU A 179 24.42 18.97 -4.83
C GLU A 179 23.98 17.82 -5.76
N GLY A 180 24.76 16.73 -5.79
CA GLY A 180 24.50 15.59 -6.66
C GLY A 180 25.01 15.73 -8.10
N THR A 181 25.46 16.91 -8.53
CA THR A 181 26.06 17.05 -9.89
C THR A 181 27.25 16.09 -10.02
N ILE A 182 27.22 15.19 -11.01
CA ILE A 182 28.33 14.28 -11.30
C ILE A 182 29.52 15.11 -11.76
N LEU A 183 30.69 14.85 -11.16
CA LEU A 183 31.94 15.54 -11.46
C LEU A 183 32.96 14.63 -12.15
N ASP A 184 32.85 13.33 -11.89
CA ASP A 184 33.84 12.33 -12.26
C ASP A 184 33.19 10.94 -12.25
N MET A 185 33.61 10.08 -13.17
CA MET A 185 33.08 8.73 -13.31
C MET A 185 34.14 7.71 -13.71
N ASP A 186 34.17 6.56 -13.05
CA ASP A 186 35.10 5.49 -13.32
C ASP A 186 34.39 4.17 -13.53
N MET A 187 34.81 3.45 -14.57
CA MET A 187 34.36 2.10 -14.83
C MET A 187 35.47 1.12 -14.47
N THR A 188 35.28 0.40 -13.38
CA THR A 188 36.19 -0.64 -12.93
C THR A 188 35.60 -2.02 -13.19
N TRP A 189 36.45 -2.96 -13.57
CA TRP A 189 36.06 -4.32 -13.92
C TRP A 189 36.75 -5.33 -13.01
N ASN A 190 36.14 -6.48 -12.75
CA ASN A 190 36.65 -7.51 -11.83
C ASN A 190 37.52 -8.56 -12.55
N PRO A 191 38.84 -8.35 -12.68
CA PRO A 191 39.74 -9.32 -13.31
C PRO A 191 40.01 -10.56 -12.44
N ASP A 192 39.62 -10.53 -11.16
CA ASP A 192 39.97 -11.56 -10.18
C ASP A 192 39.00 -12.76 -10.21
N GLU A 193 37.75 -12.53 -10.60
CA GLU A 193 36.71 -13.56 -10.66
C GLU A 193 36.28 -13.91 -12.10
N PHE A 194 36.39 -12.95 -13.04
CA PHE A 194 35.80 -13.07 -14.37
C PHE A 194 36.81 -12.87 -15.49
N ASP A 195 36.52 -13.53 -16.61
CA ASP A 195 37.16 -13.27 -17.89
C ASP A 195 36.17 -12.52 -18.82
N TYR A 196 36.69 -11.93 -19.88
CA TYR A 196 35.99 -11.02 -20.78
C TYR A 196 36.23 -11.34 -22.24
N SER A 197 35.30 -10.93 -23.09
CA SER A 197 35.32 -11.17 -24.52
C SER A 197 34.69 -10.01 -25.29
N THR A 198 35.03 -9.87 -26.57
CA THR A 198 34.49 -8.83 -27.45
C THR A 198 33.29 -9.32 -28.28
N ALA A 199 32.78 -10.50 -27.96
CA ALA A 199 31.62 -11.07 -28.62
C ALA A 199 30.86 -11.94 -27.61
N PRO A 200 29.52 -11.99 -27.69
CA PRO A 200 28.71 -12.78 -26.78
C PRO A 200 29.15 -14.23 -26.69
N ASN A 201 29.28 -14.72 -25.46
CA ASN A 201 29.88 -16.02 -25.17
C ASN A 201 28.95 -16.86 -24.26
N ALA A 202 28.88 -18.17 -24.54
CA ALA A 202 28.14 -19.12 -23.71
C ALA A 202 29.02 -19.82 -22.65
N THR A 203 30.29 -19.45 -22.53
CA THR A 203 31.20 -19.97 -21.50
C THR A 203 30.92 -19.29 -20.17
N PRO A 204 30.59 -20.05 -19.10
CA PRO A 204 30.39 -19.47 -17.76
C PRO A 204 31.57 -18.57 -17.35
N ASN A 205 31.28 -17.52 -16.61
CA ASN A 205 32.26 -16.52 -16.15
C ASN A 205 33.08 -15.81 -17.25
N VAL A 206 32.68 -15.91 -18.53
CA VAL A 206 33.24 -15.11 -19.62
C VAL A 206 32.18 -14.13 -20.11
N PHE A 207 32.36 -12.84 -19.82
CA PHE A 207 31.38 -11.80 -20.11
C PHE A 207 31.71 -11.02 -21.38
N ASP A 208 30.67 -10.50 -22.02
CA ASP A 208 30.81 -9.64 -23.18
C ASP A 208 31.06 -8.19 -22.76
N ILE A 209 32.17 -7.60 -23.23
CA ILE A 209 32.60 -6.24 -22.85
C ILE A 209 31.55 -5.21 -23.27
N ARG A 210 31.04 -5.26 -24.50
CA ARG A 210 30.06 -4.28 -24.96
C ARG A 210 28.77 -4.37 -24.15
N ALA A 211 28.25 -5.58 -23.92
CA ALA A 211 27.04 -5.81 -23.14
C ALA A 211 27.13 -5.19 -21.73
N VAL A 212 28.20 -5.51 -21.00
CA VAL A 212 28.41 -4.98 -19.65
C VAL A 212 28.68 -3.47 -19.68
N ALA A 213 29.46 -2.99 -20.65
CA ALA A 213 29.73 -1.55 -20.78
C ALA A 213 28.48 -0.73 -21.09
N THR A 214 27.59 -1.20 -21.99
CA THR A 214 26.35 -0.47 -22.29
C THR A 214 25.50 -0.29 -21.02
N HIS A 215 25.43 -1.30 -20.15
CA HIS A 215 24.75 -1.23 -18.85
C HIS A 215 25.40 -0.25 -17.87
N GLU A 216 26.69 -0.43 -17.56
CA GLU A 216 27.38 0.43 -16.60
C GLU A 216 27.42 1.89 -17.07
N PHE A 217 27.39 2.12 -18.38
CA PHE A 217 27.31 3.48 -18.94
C PHE A 217 26.01 4.18 -18.61
N GLY A 218 24.90 3.45 -18.43
CA GLY A 218 23.69 4.04 -17.86
C GLY A 218 23.95 4.63 -16.47
N HIS A 219 24.66 3.92 -15.59
CA HIS A 219 25.05 4.47 -14.27
C HIS A 219 25.98 5.68 -14.38
N LEU A 220 26.94 5.66 -15.31
CA LEU A 220 27.80 6.81 -15.61
C LEU A 220 27.00 8.05 -16.05
N PHE A 221 25.85 7.86 -16.69
CA PHE A 221 24.93 8.93 -17.08
C PHE A 221 23.88 9.25 -16.03
N GLY A 222 23.86 8.59 -14.87
CA GLY A 222 22.92 8.88 -13.80
C GLY A 222 21.61 8.08 -13.86
N LEU A 223 21.58 6.94 -14.57
CA LEU A 223 20.43 6.04 -14.59
C LEU A 223 20.54 4.98 -13.49
N SER A 224 19.43 4.71 -12.81
CA SER A 224 19.27 3.57 -11.90
C SER A 224 18.77 2.34 -12.65
N HIS A 225 18.75 1.19 -11.98
CA HIS A 225 18.23 -0.02 -12.60
C HIS A 225 16.72 0.09 -12.89
N THR A 226 16.31 -0.63 -13.94
CA THR A 226 14.89 -0.89 -14.25
C THR A 226 14.49 -2.27 -13.71
N SER A 227 13.22 -2.43 -13.32
CA SER A 227 12.72 -3.75 -12.87
C SER A 227 12.27 -4.65 -14.02
N MET A 228 12.42 -4.17 -15.26
CA MET A 228 11.95 -4.84 -16.47
C MET A 228 12.85 -6.00 -16.92
N ALA A 229 12.49 -7.22 -16.51
CA ALA A 229 12.99 -8.46 -17.09
C ALA A 229 11.86 -9.36 -17.60
N PHE A 230 12.07 -9.94 -18.78
CA PHE A 230 11.07 -10.62 -19.59
C PHE A 230 11.45 -12.08 -19.79
N ALA A 231 10.47 -12.97 -19.64
CA ALA A 231 10.57 -14.41 -19.94
C ALA A 231 11.80 -15.15 -19.35
N GLY A 232 12.45 -14.62 -18.31
CA GLY A 232 13.61 -15.21 -17.64
C GLY A 232 14.93 -15.20 -18.44
N VAL A 233 14.99 -14.53 -19.60
CA VAL A 233 16.20 -14.48 -20.46
C VAL A 233 16.39 -13.18 -21.26
N ASP A 234 15.38 -12.33 -21.39
CA ASP A 234 15.46 -11.06 -22.13
C ASP A 234 15.20 -9.94 -21.12
N ALA A 235 16.14 -9.04 -20.89
CA ALA A 235 15.99 -7.97 -19.92
C ALA A 235 16.37 -6.64 -20.55
N ALA A 236 15.78 -5.55 -20.06
CA ALA A 236 16.20 -4.22 -20.45
C ALA A 236 17.67 -3.99 -20.08
N THR A 237 18.33 -3.07 -20.78
CA THR A 237 19.76 -2.81 -20.65
C THR A 237 20.10 -2.48 -19.21
N MET A 238 19.30 -1.67 -18.53
CA MET A 238 19.49 -1.31 -17.13
C MET A 238 18.96 -2.33 -16.10
N PHE A 239 18.63 -3.56 -16.50
CA PHE A 239 18.29 -4.62 -15.54
C PHE A 239 19.56 -5.08 -14.79
N PRO A 240 19.53 -5.30 -13.46
CA PRO A 240 20.73 -5.49 -12.62
C PRO A 240 21.39 -6.88 -12.75
N SER A 241 21.29 -7.52 -13.90
CA SER A 241 21.84 -8.85 -14.13
C SER A 241 22.10 -9.09 -15.60
N VAL A 242 23.16 -9.85 -15.89
CA VAL A 242 23.48 -10.35 -17.21
C VAL A 242 23.76 -11.85 -17.14
N SER A 243 23.33 -12.60 -18.15
CA SER A 243 23.66 -14.02 -18.24
C SER A 243 25.10 -14.26 -18.66
N ASP A 244 25.79 -15.18 -18.01
CA ASP A 244 27.15 -15.64 -18.34
C ASP A 244 27.18 -16.77 -19.40
N THR A 245 26.01 -17.29 -19.78
CA THR A 245 25.88 -18.48 -20.63
C THR A 245 24.84 -18.33 -21.73
N ASN A 246 23.97 -17.32 -21.64
CA ASN A 246 22.96 -17.04 -22.65
C ASN A 246 23.42 -15.92 -23.60
N ILE A 247 23.79 -16.32 -24.81
CA ILE A 247 24.19 -15.43 -25.89
C ILE A 247 23.07 -14.45 -26.29
N ALA A 248 21.80 -14.86 -26.26
CA ALA A 248 20.69 -13.96 -26.61
C ALA A 248 20.56 -12.83 -25.58
N PHE A 249 20.63 -13.15 -24.29
CA PHE A 249 20.65 -12.15 -23.21
C PHE A 249 21.76 -11.12 -23.44
N GLN A 250 23.01 -11.60 -23.60
CA GLN A 250 24.16 -10.72 -23.81
C GLN A 250 24.03 -9.88 -25.09
N ASN A 251 23.38 -10.40 -26.14
CA ASN A 251 23.11 -9.62 -27.34
C ASN A 251 22.05 -8.53 -27.12
N ASN A 252 21.02 -8.79 -26.33
CA ASN A 252 19.94 -7.82 -26.13
C ASN A 252 20.46 -6.55 -25.44
N ILE A 253 21.22 -6.71 -24.35
CA ILE A 253 21.76 -5.57 -23.58
C ILE A 253 22.96 -4.88 -24.24
N ARG A 254 23.33 -5.23 -25.48
CA ARG A 254 24.29 -4.47 -26.29
C ARG A 254 23.66 -3.21 -26.91
N SER A 255 22.34 -3.08 -26.85
CA SER A 255 21.54 -1.98 -27.43
C SER A 255 20.45 -1.57 -26.43
N LEU A 256 20.03 -0.31 -26.49
CA LEU A 256 19.08 0.26 -25.54
C LEU A 256 17.62 -0.13 -25.84
N GLU A 257 16.85 -0.39 -24.79
CA GLU A 257 15.40 -0.50 -24.84
C GLU A 257 14.75 0.89 -24.75
N GLU A 258 13.47 0.97 -25.11
CA GLU A 258 12.70 2.22 -25.13
C GLU A 258 12.70 2.95 -23.76
N ASP A 259 12.69 2.20 -22.65
CA ASP A 259 12.79 2.75 -21.29
C ASP A 259 14.16 3.39 -21.00
N ASP A 260 15.25 2.78 -21.48
CA ASP A 260 16.60 3.32 -21.34
C ASP A 260 16.78 4.59 -22.20
N ILE A 261 16.25 4.56 -23.43
CA ILE A 261 16.21 5.70 -24.36
C ILE A 261 15.43 6.86 -23.72
N ALA A 262 14.22 6.61 -23.21
CA ALA A 262 13.40 7.61 -22.54
C ALA A 262 14.08 8.17 -21.29
N SER A 263 14.71 7.31 -20.49
CA SER A 263 15.45 7.69 -19.28
C SER A 263 16.65 8.58 -19.59
N SER A 264 17.40 8.29 -20.65
CA SER A 264 18.51 9.15 -21.10
C SER A 264 18.03 10.54 -21.50
N GLY A 265 16.92 10.64 -22.25
CA GLY A 265 16.32 11.91 -22.65
C GLY A 265 15.71 12.68 -21.47
N ARG A 266 15.28 12.00 -20.41
CA ARG A 266 14.83 12.66 -19.18
C ARG A 266 15.98 13.36 -18.47
N GLY A 267 17.17 12.75 -18.43
CA GLY A 267 18.36 13.32 -17.80
C GLY A 267 19.04 14.40 -18.65
N TYR A 268 19.10 14.20 -19.97
CA TYR A 268 19.81 15.05 -20.92
C TYR A 268 18.93 15.42 -22.11
N PRO A 269 17.83 16.17 -21.92
CA PRO A 269 16.80 16.35 -22.93
C PRO A 269 17.32 17.14 -24.15
N ALA A 270 17.27 16.49 -25.33
CA ALA A 270 17.62 17.12 -26.61
C ALA A 270 16.38 17.59 -27.38
N THR A 271 16.61 18.03 -28.63
CA THR A 271 15.49 18.30 -29.56
C THR A 271 14.68 17.03 -29.80
N GLY A 272 13.36 17.10 -29.67
CA GLY A 272 12.46 15.97 -29.85
C GLY A 272 11.90 15.36 -28.57
N PHE A 273 12.56 15.54 -27.42
CA PHE A 273 12.12 14.99 -26.14
C PHE A 273 10.99 15.83 -25.51
N TRP A 274 9.85 15.21 -25.21
CA TRP A 274 8.75 15.86 -24.50
C TRP A 274 8.70 15.48 -23.01
N PRO A 275 8.44 16.44 -22.10
CA PRO A 275 8.21 17.87 -22.33
C PRO A 275 9.47 18.74 -22.24
N ASP A 276 10.60 18.18 -21.81
CA ASP A 276 11.74 18.95 -21.30
C ASP A 276 12.72 19.40 -22.40
N GLY A 277 12.65 18.78 -23.58
CA GLY A 277 13.50 19.08 -24.73
C GLY A 277 13.00 20.22 -25.62
N ALA A 278 13.72 20.48 -26.70
CA ALA A 278 13.35 21.49 -27.70
C ALA A 278 12.42 20.92 -28.78
N ALA A 279 11.46 21.72 -29.25
CA ALA A 279 10.62 21.37 -30.39
C ALA A 279 11.42 21.36 -31.73
N PRO A 280 11.00 20.60 -32.76
CA PRO A 280 9.76 19.81 -32.86
C PRO A 280 9.85 18.50 -32.06
N TYR A 281 8.81 18.20 -31.29
CA TYR A 281 8.73 17.00 -30.48
C TYR A 281 8.49 15.75 -31.33
N SER A 282 9.20 14.67 -30.98
CA SER A 282 9.02 13.33 -31.55
C SER A 282 8.45 12.34 -30.53
N THR A 283 8.47 12.68 -29.25
CA THR A 283 7.91 11.88 -28.16
C THR A 283 6.75 12.61 -27.46
N GLY A 284 5.95 11.87 -26.70
CA GLY A 284 4.87 12.35 -25.85
C GLY A 284 5.01 11.83 -24.42
N ALA A 285 3.94 11.95 -23.62
CA ALA A 285 3.92 11.44 -22.25
C ALA A 285 2.54 10.95 -21.82
N ILE A 286 2.50 10.11 -20.79
CA ILE A 286 1.29 9.77 -20.03
C ILE A 286 1.46 10.24 -18.60
N SER A 287 0.39 10.79 -18.00
CA SER A 287 0.39 11.17 -16.58
C SER A 287 -0.89 10.77 -15.88
N GLY A 288 -0.77 10.58 -14.56
CA GLY A 288 -1.89 10.30 -13.69
C GLY A 288 -1.45 10.27 -12.24
N TRP A 289 -2.28 9.65 -11.41
CA TRP A 289 -1.95 9.41 -10.02
C TRP A 289 -2.33 8.01 -9.58
N VAL A 290 -1.63 7.53 -8.56
CA VAL A 290 -1.99 6.36 -7.77
C VAL A 290 -2.34 6.83 -6.36
N ARG A 291 -3.55 6.51 -5.93
CA ARG A 291 -4.06 6.80 -4.58
C ARG A 291 -4.60 5.53 -3.98
N GLN A 292 -4.65 5.47 -2.67
CA GLN A 292 -5.41 4.45 -1.98
C GLN A 292 -6.90 4.83 -1.93
N SER A 293 -7.75 3.89 -1.57
CA SER A 293 -9.19 4.11 -1.36
C SER A 293 -9.52 5.24 -0.38
N ASN A 294 -8.58 5.60 0.51
CA ASN A 294 -8.65 6.69 1.49
C ASN A 294 -8.26 8.08 0.95
N GLY A 295 -7.87 8.19 -0.32
CA GLY A 295 -7.39 9.40 -0.99
C GLY A 295 -5.95 9.82 -0.68
N LEU A 296 -5.21 9.06 0.13
CA LEU A 296 -3.78 9.26 0.36
C LEU A 296 -2.97 8.79 -0.85
N ALA A 297 -1.80 9.40 -1.01
CA ALA A 297 -0.80 9.04 -2.01
C ALA A 297 -0.31 7.61 -1.81
N ALA A 298 -0.46 6.76 -2.83
CA ALA A 298 0.28 5.51 -2.90
C ALA A 298 1.63 5.83 -3.57
N GLN A 299 2.71 5.80 -2.81
CA GLN A 299 4.04 6.25 -3.21
C GLN A 299 4.92 5.09 -3.63
N GLY A 300 5.84 5.30 -4.57
CA GLY A 300 6.74 4.24 -5.05
C GLY A 300 6.01 3.05 -5.67
N VAL A 301 4.78 3.25 -6.15
CA VAL A 301 4.01 2.24 -6.87
C VAL A 301 4.57 2.15 -8.27
N ARG A 302 4.86 0.93 -8.72
CA ARG A 302 5.36 0.67 -10.07
C ARG A 302 4.24 0.78 -11.10
N ILE A 303 4.52 1.50 -12.18
CA ILE A 303 3.65 1.68 -13.34
C ILE A 303 4.39 1.20 -14.58
N TRP A 304 3.77 0.28 -15.32
CA TRP A 304 4.28 -0.21 -16.60
C TRP A 304 3.33 0.16 -17.74
N ALA A 305 3.92 0.55 -18.87
CA ALA A 305 3.21 0.73 -20.13
C ALA A 305 3.55 -0.39 -21.12
N TYR A 306 2.52 -1.00 -21.69
CA TYR A 306 2.61 -2.05 -22.70
C TYR A 306 2.16 -1.50 -24.05
N ASN A 307 2.89 -1.80 -25.12
CA ASN A 307 2.44 -1.45 -26.46
C ASN A 307 1.23 -2.33 -26.83
N THR A 308 0.13 -1.74 -27.31
CA THR A 308 -1.06 -2.53 -27.66
C THR A 308 -0.82 -3.47 -28.85
N ALA A 309 0.21 -3.23 -29.65
CA ALA A 309 0.62 -4.11 -30.75
C ALA A 309 1.42 -5.34 -30.30
N ASP A 310 2.08 -5.26 -29.14
CA ASP A 310 2.82 -6.36 -28.51
C ASP A 310 2.78 -6.24 -26.99
N THR A 311 1.91 -7.04 -26.38
CA THR A 311 1.69 -7.06 -24.94
C THR A 311 2.52 -8.14 -24.24
N SER A 312 3.50 -8.75 -24.91
CA SER A 312 4.33 -9.80 -24.33
C SER A 312 5.30 -9.28 -23.26
N GLN A 313 5.60 -7.98 -23.30
CA GLN A 313 6.48 -7.29 -22.35
C GLN A 313 6.11 -5.81 -22.22
N PRO A 314 6.36 -5.18 -21.05
CA PRO A 314 6.28 -3.73 -20.92
C PRO A 314 7.42 -3.06 -21.71
N VAL A 315 7.20 -1.79 -22.05
CA VAL A 315 8.10 -0.99 -22.89
C VAL A 315 8.64 0.23 -22.14
N TYR A 316 7.88 0.73 -21.15
CA TYR A 316 8.28 1.85 -20.30
C TYR A 316 7.91 1.56 -18.84
N GLU A 317 8.76 2.02 -17.91
CA GLU A 317 8.55 1.97 -16.48
C GLU A 317 8.53 3.39 -15.89
N ALA A 318 7.64 3.60 -14.91
CA ALA A 318 7.69 4.73 -14.01
C ALA A 318 7.28 4.30 -12.61
N PHE A 319 7.54 5.17 -11.63
CA PHE A 319 7.08 5.02 -10.27
C PHE A 319 6.24 6.22 -9.86
N SER A 320 5.28 5.98 -8.98
CA SER A 320 4.57 7.07 -8.35
C SER A 320 5.49 7.82 -7.40
N ILE A 321 5.46 9.15 -7.49
CA ILE A 321 6.32 10.10 -6.80
C ILE A 321 6.26 9.89 -5.29
N SER A 322 7.40 9.84 -4.61
CA SER A 322 7.46 9.78 -3.15
C SER A 322 7.29 11.16 -2.52
N GLN A 323 7.08 11.21 -1.22
CA GLN A 323 7.05 12.46 -0.45
C GLN A 323 8.40 13.21 -0.42
N PHE A 324 9.49 12.56 -0.84
CA PHE A 324 10.83 13.13 -0.89
C PHE A 324 11.16 13.73 -2.26
N ASP A 325 10.39 13.34 -3.28
CA ASP A 325 10.50 13.83 -4.66
C ASP A 325 9.82 15.20 -4.77
N TRP A 326 10.58 16.25 -4.49
CA TRP A 326 10.07 17.61 -4.60
C TRP A 326 10.06 18.08 -6.06
N ASP A 327 8.93 17.92 -6.73
CA ASP A 327 8.55 18.71 -7.91
C ASP A 327 7.42 19.68 -7.51
N PRO A 328 7.58 21.01 -7.63
CA PRO A 328 6.51 21.97 -7.33
C PRO A 328 5.22 21.76 -8.14
N ALA A 329 5.29 21.06 -9.27
CA ALA A 329 4.16 20.78 -10.15
C ALA A 329 3.46 19.44 -9.84
N SER A 330 4.04 18.60 -8.99
CA SER A 330 3.59 17.22 -8.75
C SER A 330 3.52 16.91 -7.25
N SER A 331 2.57 16.07 -6.84
CA SER A 331 2.40 15.63 -5.45
C SER A 331 2.79 14.17 -5.28
N ALA A 332 3.05 13.75 -4.04
CA ALA A 332 3.23 12.34 -3.73
C ALA A 332 2.10 11.48 -4.33
N GLY A 333 2.47 10.35 -4.91
CA GLY A 333 1.60 9.42 -5.62
C GLY A 333 1.23 9.82 -7.06
N ASP A 334 1.59 11.02 -7.52
CA ASP A 334 1.48 11.36 -8.95
C ASP A 334 2.54 10.60 -9.75
N TYR A 335 2.32 10.40 -11.05
CA TYR A 335 3.34 9.82 -11.92
C TYR A 335 3.26 10.41 -13.32
N ILE A 336 4.41 10.38 -14.02
CA ILE A 336 4.50 10.71 -15.43
C ILE A 336 5.50 9.78 -16.13
N ILE A 337 5.08 9.19 -17.24
CA ILE A 337 5.94 8.44 -18.15
C ILE A 337 6.30 9.40 -19.29
N LYS A 338 7.51 9.97 -19.25
CA LYS A 338 8.01 10.95 -20.23
C LYS A 338 8.71 10.24 -21.40
N GLY A 339 8.87 10.94 -22.52
CA GLY A 339 9.69 10.43 -23.63
C GLY A 339 9.09 9.26 -24.40
N MET A 340 7.81 8.98 -24.25
CA MET A 340 7.14 7.85 -24.91
C MET A 340 7.04 8.08 -26.42
N THR A 341 7.28 7.04 -27.21
CA THR A 341 7.02 7.11 -28.65
C THR A 341 5.51 7.26 -28.93
N PRO A 342 5.10 7.99 -29.99
CA PRO A 342 3.68 8.10 -30.33
C PRO A 342 3.09 6.75 -30.70
N GLY A 343 1.94 6.41 -30.10
CA GLY A 343 1.34 5.09 -30.22
C GLY A 343 0.20 4.87 -29.25
N THR A 344 -0.28 3.64 -29.15
CA THR A 344 -1.33 3.24 -28.21
C THR A 344 -0.76 2.26 -27.19
N TYR A 345 -1.12 2.47 -25.92
CA TYR A 345 -0.57 1.72 -24.79
C TYR A 345 -1.66 1.25 -23.82
N TYR A 346 -1.39 0.14 -23.15
CA TYR A 346 -2.05 -0.23 -21.89
C TYR A 346 -1.16 0.19 -20.73
N VAL A 347 -1.74 0.86 -19.73
CA VAL A 347 -1.02 1.29 -18.54
C VAL A 347 -1.52 0.50 -17.36
N CYS A 348 -0.60 -0.10 -16.61
CA CYS A 348 -0.93 -0.95 -15.48
C CYS A 348 -0.06 -0.62 -14.27
N ILE A 349 -0.64 -0.73 -13.08
CA ILE A 349 0.07 -0.73 -11.81
C ILE A 349 0.32 -2.18 -11.37
N LEU A 350 1.49 -2.44 -10.79
CA LEU A 350 1.88 -3.79 -10.38
C LEU A 350 2.42 -3.79 -8.94
N PRO A 351 2.04 -4.76 -8.08
CA PRO A 351 2.71 -4.94 -6.81
C PRO A 351 4.16 -5.37 -7.04
N TRP A 352 5.05 -4.99 -6.12
CA TRP A 352 6.49 -5.21 -6.23
C TRP A 352 6.88 -6.67 -6.50
N ASN A 353 6.25 -7.61 -5.79
CA ASN A 353 6.55 -9.05 -5.86
C ASN A 353 6.19 -9.72 -7.20
N ASN A 354 5.47 -9.01 -8.08
CA ASN A 354 5.03 -9.57 -9.36
C ASN A 354 5.97 -9.17 -10.50
N GLY A 355 6.36 -10.11 -11.35
CA GLY A 355 7.17 -9.84 -12.54
C GLY A 355 8.67 -9.58 -12.30
N VAL A 356 9.17 -9.56 -11.05
CA VAL A 356 10.61 -9.46 -10.75
C VAL A 356 11.20 -10.87 -10.64
N PRO A 357 12.08 -11.31 -11.56
CA PRO A 357 12.53 -12.71 -11.62
C PRO A 357 13.43 -13.15 -10.45
N ASN A 358 13.85 -12.24 -9.56
CA ASN A 358 14.86 -12.54 -8.56
C ASN A 358 14.53 -11.94 -7.18
N THR A 359 13.96 -12.76 -6.30
CA THR A 359 13.74 -12.45 -4.87
C THR A 359 15.04 -12.27 -4.06
N GLN A 360 16.22 -12.44 -4.67
CA GLN A 360 17.53 -12.12 -4.08
C GLN A 360 18.14 -10.81 -4.60
N ALA A 361 17.56 -10.21 -5.64
CA ALA A 361 17.85 -8.83 -6.07
C ALA A 361 16.86 -7.83 -5.46
N ASP A 362 16.07 -8.30 -4.50
CA ASP A 362 15.00 -7.65 -3.76
C ASP A 362 15.59 -6.80 -2.62
N ASP A 363 16.34 -5.79 -3.02
CA ASP A 363 16.81 -4.75 -2.14
C ASP A 363 16.07 -3.49 -2.58
N ASP A 364 15.14 -3.05 -1.73
CA ASP A 364 14.15 -1.98 -1.95
C ASP A 364 14.76 -0.62 -2.37
N ASN A 365 16.09 -0.53 -2.48
CA ASN A 365 16.83 0.65 -2.87
C ASN A 365 17.54 0.52 -4.24
N ARG A 366 17.26 -0.52 -5.04
CA ARG A 366 18.03 -0.80 -6.27
C ARG A 366 17.42 -0.32 -7.58
N TYR A 367 16.13 0.01 -7.60
CA TYR A 367 15.37 0.21 -8.84
C TYR A 367 14.74 1.60 -8.89
N ASN A 368 15.18 2.38 -9.88
CA ASN A 368 14.66 3.69 -10.26
C ASN A 368 14.88 4.86 -9.27
N LEU A 369 14.60 6.06 -9.81
CA LEU A 369 14.76 7.45 -9.35
C LEU A 369 13.73 7.88 -8.30
N THR A 370 13.30 7.03 -7.37
CA THR A 370 12.44 7.48 -6.25
C THR A 370 12.78 6.66 -5.01
N VAL A 371 12.89 7.32 -3.85
CA VAL A 371 13.37 6.67 -2.62
C VAL A 371 12.25 5.86 -1.98
N PHE A 372 12.58 4.67 -1.46
CA PHE A 372 11.65 3.74 -0.80
C PHE A 372 10.62 3.05 -1.73
N ASN A 373 10.94 2.90 -3.02
CA ASN A 373 10.16 2.07 -3.94
C ASN A 373 10.07 0.63 -3.42
N GLY A 374 8.88 0.02 -3.50
CA GLY A 374 8.66 -1.35 -2.99
C GLY A 374 8.42 -1.45 -1.47
N VAL A 375 8.68 -0.41 -0.67
CA VAL A 375 8.46 -0.43 0.78
C VAL A 375 7.01 -0.08 1.13
N GLY A 376 6.24 -1.07 1.60
CA GLY A 376 4.98 -0.83 2.31
C GLY A 376 3.73 -0.56 1.46
N HIS A 377 3.78 -0.82 0.15
CA HIS A 377 2.62 -0.76 -0.75
C HIS A 377 2.58 -1.99 -1.68
N THR A 378 2.67 -3.19 -1.11
CA THR A 378 2.73 -4.47 -1.86
C THR A 378 1.40 -5.24 -1.85
N GLY A 379 0.38 -4.76 -1.14
CA GLY A 379 -0.90 -5.44 -0.93
C GLY A 379 -2.02 -5.04 -1.90
N PHE A 380 -1.72 -4.81 -3.18
CA PHE A 380 -2.75 -4.59 -4.21
C PHE A 380 -2.49 -5.49 -5.44
N PRO A 381 -3.53 -5.97 -6.15
CA PRO A 381 -3.37 -6.80 -7.33
C PRO A 381 -2.81 -5.97 -8.49
N THR A 382 -2.30 -6.65 -9.52
CA THR A 382 -2.07 -5.98 -10.80
C THR A 382 -3.38 -5.39 -11.32
N GLU A 383 -3.36 -4.12 -11.70
CA GLU A 383 -4.52 -3.41 -12.24
C GLU A 383 -4.11 -2.63 -13.48
N CYS A 384 -4.84 -2.81 -14.58
CA CYS A 384 -4.69 -1.98 -15.77
C CYS A 384 -5.80 -0.92 -15.82
N TYR A 385 -5.50 0.25 -16.38
CA TYR A 385 -6.41 1.38 -16.34
C TYR A 385 -7.78 1.05 -16.96
N ASP A 386 -8.83 1.36 -16.19
CA ASP A 386 -10.26 1.15 -16.52
C ASP A 386 -10.70 -0.34 -16.59
N ASP A 387 -9.91 -1.27 -16.00
CA ASP A 387 -10.23 -2.70 -15.87
C ASP A 387 -10.52 -3.12 -14.40
N ALA A 388 -11.09 -4.31 -14.21
CA ALA A 388 -11.14 -4.98 -12.92
C ALA A 388 -9.77 -5.62 -12.61
N PRO A 389 -9.36 -5.71 -11.33
CA PRO A 389 -8.01 -6.19 -11.01
C PRO A 389 -7.75 -7.63 -11.45
N SER A 390 -6.59 -7.88 -12.07
CA SER A 390 -6.21 -9.18 -12.63
C SER A 390 -5.35 -10.00 -11.66
N GLY A 391 -5.76 -10.15 -10.39
CA GLY A 391 -5.02 -10.94 -9.38
C GLY A 391 -3.54 -10.57 -9.22
N ALA A 392 -2.78 -11.38 -8.46
CA ALA A 392 -1.36 -11.13 -8.17
C ALA A 392 -0.37 -11.49 -9.30
N ASN A 393 -0.84 -11.78 -10.52
CA ASN A 393 -0.01 -12.21 -11.66
C ASN A 393 0.27 -11.07 -12.64
N ALA A 394 1.22 -11.26 -13.56
CA ALA A 394 1.47 -10.35 -14.69
C ALA A 394 0.14 -9.97 -15.38
N PRO A 395 0.02 -8.74 -15.94
CA PRO A 395 -1.21 -8.28 -16.57
C PRO A 395 -1.80 -9.31 -17.55
N ASP A 396 -3.09 -9.63 -17.39
CA ASP A 396 -3.80 -10.56 -18.27
C ASP A 396 -4.52 -9.80 -19.40
N PHE A 397 -3.90 -9.77 -20.58
CA PHE A 397 -4.47 -9.14 -21.78
C PHE A 397 -5.43 -10.05 -22.57
N SER A 398 -5.81 -11.21 -22.04
CA SER A 398 -6.69 -12.16 -22.75
C SER A 398 -8.13 -11.65 -22.93
N ASN A 399 -8.55 -10.67 -22.13
CA ASN A 399 -9.86 -10.03 -22.21
C ASN A 399 -9.75 -8.53 -22.53
N ILE A 400 -9.07 -8.21 -23.63
CA ILE A 400 -8.75 -6.85 -24.07
C ILE A 400 -9.95 -5.88 -24.14
N ASP A 401 -11.19 -6.39 -24.25
CA ASP A 401 -12.42 -5.60 -24.24
C ASP A 401 -12.71 -4.92 -22.89
N THR A 402 -12.00 -5.30 -21.80
CA THR A 402 -12.14 -4.69 -20.47
C THR A 402 -11.04 -3.70 -20.11
N ILE A 403 -10.02 -3.54 -20.97
CA ILE A 403 -8.88 -2.64 -20.74
C ILE A 403 -8.99 -1.45 -21.71
N ARG A 404 -8.69 -0.25 -21.23
CA ARG A 404 -8.75 0.95 -22.06
C ARG A 404 -7.40 1.29 -22.69
N GLU A 405 -7.41 1.45 -24.02
CA GLU A 405 -6.27 1.94 -24.79
C GLU A 405 -6.02 3.44 -24.51
N ILE A 406 -4.75 3.78 -24.27
CA ILE A 406 -4.28 5.15 -24.05
C ILE A 406 -3.45 5.59 -25.24
N GLU A 407 -3.87 6.67 -25.90
CA GLU A 407 -3.14 7.27 -27.02
C GLU A 407 -2.03 8.20 -26.50
N VAL A 408 -0.84 8.07 -27.05
CA VAL A 408 0.30 8.97 -26.87
C VAL A 408 0.55 9.71 -28.17
N VAL A 409 0.57 11.03 -28.10
CA VAL A 409 0.80 11.93 -29.23
C VAL A 409 2.09 12.72 -28.99
N ALA A 410 2.89 12.92 -30.05
CA ALA A 410 4.11 13.70 -29.96
C ALA A 410 3.81 15.15 -29.52
N GLY A 411 4.54 15.63 -28.50
CA GLY A 411 4.39 16.97 -27.96
C GLY A 411 3.17 17.18 -27.06
N GLU A 412 2.51 16.10 -26.63
CA GLU A 412 1.37 16.14 -25.72
C GLU A 412 1.58 15.18 -24.53
N THR A 413 0.98 15.53 -23.39
CA THR A 413 0.85 14.63 -22.24
C THR A 413 -0.60 14.20 -22.14
N THR A 414 -0.87 12.89 -22.23
CA THR A 414 -2.19 12.32 -22.01
C THR A 414 -2.44 12.19 -20.51
N PRO A 415 -3.39 12.96 -19.92
CA PRO A 415 -3.60 12.99 -18.47
C PRO A 415 -4.71 12.03 -18.03
N GLU A 416 -4.97 12.01 -16.72
CA GLU A 416 -6.11 11.35 -16.08
C GLU A 416 -6.10 9.81 -16.12
N ILE A 417 -4.91 9.21 -16.21
CA ILE A 417 -4.71 7.77 -16.09
C ILE A 417 -4.54 7.41 -14.62
N ASN A 418 -5.64 7.42 -13.88
CA ASN A 418 -5.64 7.37 -12.42
C ASN A 418 -6.00 5.98 -11.88
N PHE A 419 -5.40 5.60 -10.75
CA PHE A 419 -5.61 4.30 -10.10
C PHE A 419 -5.97 4.45 -8.62
N VAL A 420 -6.89 3.61 -8.13
CA VAL A 420 -7.26 3.54 -6.72
C VAL A 420 -6.95 2.14 -6.17
N THR A 421 -5.90 2.03 -5.36
CA THR A 421 -5.50 0.75 -4.74
C THR A 421 -6.31 0.44 -3.48
N GLY A 422 -6.38 -0.83 -3.10
CA GLY A 422 -6.99 -1.29 -1.85
C GLY A 422 -8.53 -1.34 -1.87
N THR A 423 -9.14 -1.46 -3.06
CA THR A 423 -10.58 -1.73 -3.22
C THR A 423 -10.79 -3.13 -3.78
N GLY A 424 -11.26 -4.08 -2.97
CA GLY A 424 -11.42 -5.48 -3.40
C GLY A 424 -12.01 -6.42 -2.35
N ASP A 425 -12.05 -7.71 -2.69
CA ASP A 425 -12.44 -8.79 -1.79
C ASP A 425 -11.53 -8.83 -0.54
N THR A 426 -11.91 -9.60 0.47
CA THR A 426 -11.29 -9.52 1.81
C THR A 426 -11.10 -10.92 2.35
N ASP A 427 -9.95 -11.17 2.95
CA ASP A 427 -9.65 -12.37 3.72
C ASP A 427 -9.86 -12.09 5.20
N ILE A 428 -10.79 -12.79 5.82
CA ILE A 428 -11.19 -12.51 7.20
C ILE A 428 -10.97 -13.77 8.03
N ALA A 429 -10.12 -13.67 9.06
CA ALA A 429 -9.99 -14.67 10.10
C ALA A 429 -10.75 -14.23 11.36
N LEU A 430 -11.85 -14.92 11.67
CA LEU A 430 -12.66 -14.66 12.86
C LEU A 430 -12.15 -15.50 14.04
N VAL A 431 -11.56 -14.83 15.03
CA VAL A 431 -10.86 -15.42 16.19
C VAL A 431 -11.70 -15.27 17.45
N LEU A 432 -12.27 -16.39 17.92
CA LEU A 432 -13.32 -16.39 18.92
C LEU A 432 -12.91 -17.07 20.23
N ASP A 433 -12.96 -16.31 21.31
CA ASP A 433 -12.76 -16.83 22.66
C ASP A 433 -13.91 -17.76 23.07
N ARG A 434 -13.54 -18.94 23.59
CA ARG A 434 -14.44 -19.92 24.22
C ARG A 434 -13.95 -20.33 25.60
N SER A 435 -13.27 -19.44 26.31
CA SER A 435 -12.83 -19.62 27.69
C SER A 435 -14.00 -19.88 28.65
N GLY A 436 -13.70 -20.35 29.86
CA GLY A 436 -14.73 -20.70 30.84
C GLY A 436 -15.67 -19.55 31.22
N SER A 437 -15.19 -18.29 31.19
CA SER A 437 -15.98 -17.08 31.47
C SER A 437 -17.11 -16.83 30.47
N MET A 438 -16.99 -17.37 29.26
CA MET A 438 -18.03 -17.31 28.23
C MET A 438 -19.30 -18.12 28.57
N ASN A 439 -19.26 -18.99 29.59
CA ASN A 439 -20.48 -19.58 30.19
C ASN A 439 -21.21 -18.62 31.13
N GLY A 440 -20.67 -17.42 31.37
CA GLY A 440 -21.29 -16.38 32.17
C GLY A 440 -22.54 -15.80 31.50
N MET A 441 -23.37 -15.16 32.32
CA MET A 441 -24.56 -14.46 31.85
C MET A 441 -24.21 -13.07 31.33
N MET A 442 -24.89 -12.68 30.26
CA MET A 442 -25.08 -11.32 29.74
C MET A 442 -26.57 -10.96 29.96
N ASP A 443 -26.96 -9.70 29.71
CA ASP A 443 -28.30 -9.14 29.93
C ASP A 443 -29.46 -10.16 29.82
N SER A 444 -29.63 -10.78 28.66
CA SER A 444 -30.72 -11.71 28.37
C SER A 444 -30.28 -13.11 27.86
N GLY A 445 -29.02 -13.52 28.07
CA GLY A 445 -28.53 -14.82 27.61
C GLY A 445 -27.12 -15.19 28.09
N VAL A 446 -26.65 -16.39 27.77
CA VAL A 446 -25.26 -16.82 28.04
C VAL A 446 -24.34 -16.19 27.00
N LYS A 447 -23.19 -15.62 27.41
CA LYS A 447 -22.27 -14.89 26.50
C LYS A 447 -21.91 -15.69 25.24
N ILE A 448 -21.62 -16.99 25.38
CA ILE A 448 -21.27 -17.85 24.23
C ILE A 448 -22.42 -17.99 23.22
N ASP A 449 -23.68 -17.98 23.67
CA ASP A 449 -24.83 -18.08 22.77
C ASP A 449 -25.07 -16.75 22.03
N VAL A 450 -24.86 -15.62 22.72
CA VAL A 450 -24.92 -14.28 22.10
C VAL A 450 -23.78 -14.10 21.09
N LEU A 451 -22.59 -14.62 21.40
CA LEU A 451 -21.46 -14.65 20.46
C LEU A 451 -21.81 -15.42 19.19
N LYS A 452 -22.38 -16.63 19.33
CA LYS A 452 -22.82 -17.43 18.17
C LYS A 452 -23.82 -16.70 17.29
N LEU A 453 -24.82 -16.05 17.91
CA LEU A 453 -25.81 -15.25 17.19
C LEU A 453 -25.15 -14.08 16.43
N SER A 454 -24.21 -13.40 17.07
CA SER A 454 -23.48 -12.26 16.47
C SER A 454 -22.57 -12.70 15.33
N ALA A 455 -21.82 -13.80 15.50
CA ALA A 455 -20.98 -14.38 14.46
C ALA A 455 -21.80 -14.92 13.28
N ASN A 456 -22.97 -15.52 13.52
CA ASN A 456 -23.87 -15.93 12.43
C ASN A 456 -24.41 -14.73 11.64
N SER A 457 -24.75 -13.62 12.32
CA SER A 457 -25.15 -12.37 11.68
C SER A 457 -24.02 -11.75 10.85
N PHE A 458 -22.78 -11.84 11.33
CA PHE A 458 -21.57 -11.42 10.62
C PHE A 458 -21.36 -12.23 9.34
N ILE A 459 -21.42 -13.56 9.43
CA ILE A 459 -21.26 -14.46 8.28
C ILE A 459 -22.33 -14.20 7.21
N ASP A 460 -23.59 -14.05 7.63
CA ASP A 460 -24.68 -13.72 6.71
C ASP A 460 -24.53 -12.34 6.06
N PHE A 461 -23.87 -11.39 6.73
CA PHE A 461 -23.60 -10.08 6.15
C PHE A 461 -22.50 -10.14 5.09
N LEU A 462 -21.38 -10.80 5.39
CA LEU A 462 -20.27 -10.96 4.42
C LEU A 462 -20.70 -11.69 3.15
N ASP A 463 -21.52 -12.74 3.27
CA ASP A 463 -22.01 -13.50 2.12
C ASP A 463 -22.95 -12.70 1.19
N LEU A 464 -23.45 -11.53 1.60
CA LEU A 464 -24.22 -10.66 0.71
C LEU A 464 -23.36 -9.96 -0.34
N ASP A 465 -22.11 -9.65 0.00
CA ASP A 465 -21.21 -8.94 -0.88
C ASP A 465 -20.55 -9.92 -1.88
N GLY A 466 -20.24 -11.13 -1.42
CA GLY A 466 -19.61 -12.19 -2.22
C GLY A 466 -18.10 -12.01 -2.32
N GLY A 467 -17.39 -12.96 -2.93
CA GLY A 467 -15.94 -12.85 -3.21
C GLY A 467 -14.99 -12.98 -2.01
N HIS A 468 -15.45 -12.68 -0.79
CA HIS A 468 -14.60 -12.79 0.42
C HIS A 468 -14.27 -14.23 0.83
N ARG A 469 -13.13 -14.38 1.52
CA ARG A 469 -12.77 -15.63 2.22
C ARG A 469 -12.94 -15.49 3.72
N LEU A 470 -13.40 -16.56 4.35
CA LEU A 470 -13.60 -16.62 5.80
C LEU A 470 -12.83 -17.81 6.39
N GLY A 471 -12.01 -17.54 7.40
CA GLY A 471 -11.40 -18.54 8.27
C GLY A 471 -11.97 -18.42 9.68
N LEU A 472 -12.21 -19.56 10.33
CA LEU A 472 -12.70 -19.59 11.71
C LEU A 472 -11.62 -20.14 12.64
N VAL A 473 -11.32 -19.40 13.70
CA VAL A 473 -10.44 -19.82 14.79
C VAL A 473 -11.19 -19.71 16.11
N GLN A 474 -11.10 -20.74 16.94
CA GLN A 474 -11.60 -20.68 18.33
C GLN A 474 -10.48 -21.08 19.28
N PHE A 475 -10.42 -20.44 20.44
CA PHE A 475 -9.35 -20.67 21.41
C PHE A 475 -9.87 -20.66 22.85
N ASN A 476 -9.17 -21.42 23.69
CA ASN A 476 -9.24 -21.34 25.14
C ASN A 476 -7.82 -21.34 25.70
N SER A 477 -7.39 -22.36 26.45
CA SER A 477 -5.98 -22.59 26.79
C SER A 477 -5.07 -22.84 25.57
N ALA A 478 -5.66 -23.27 24.45
CA ALA A 478 -4.99 -23.44 23.17
C ALA A 478 -6.00 -23.23 22.02
N VAL A 479 -5.51 -23.30 20.78
CA VAL A 479 -6.37 -23.36 19.59
C VAL A 479 -7.13 -24.67 19.58
N VAL A 480 -8.45 -24.61 19.39
CA VAL A 480 -9.31 -25.79 19.29
C VAL A 480 -9.90 -25.89 17.88
N PRO A 481 -9.66 -26.96 17.12
CA PRO A 481 -10.25 -27.11 15.80
C PRO A 481 -11.78 -27.05 15.83
N PHE A 482 -12.39 -26.38 14.87
CA PHE A 482 -13.84 -26.41 14.69
C PHE A 482 -14.33 -27.79 14.23
N VAL A 483 -15.58 -28.10 14.57
CA VAL A 483 -16.28 -29.30 14.09
C VAL A 483 -17.62 -28.85 13.50
N PRO A 484 -17.79 -28.86 12.16
CA PRO A 484 -16.78 -29.19 11.13
C PRO A 484 -15.65 -28.16 11.08
N ALA A 485 -14.46 -28.56 10.60
CA ALA A 485 -13.35 -27.63 10.39
C ALA A 485 -13.72 -26.60 9.32
N PHE A 486 -13.29 -25.35 9.52
CA PHE A 486 -13.55 -24.24 8.60
C PHE A 486 -12.34 -23.30 8.58
N ASN A 487 -11.27 -23.77 7.96
CA ASN A 487 -10.12 -22.93 7.67
C ASN A 487 -10.47 -21.95 6.54
N LEU A 488 -9.63 -20.93 6.37
CA LEU A 488 -9.80 -19.88 5.34
C LEU A 488 -10.13 -20.47 3.97
N GLN A 489 -11.32 -20.10 3.46
CA GLN A 489 -11.86 -20.53 2.17
C GLN A 489 -12.95 -19.54 1.72
N ASP A 490 -13.33 -19.61 0.44
CA ASP A 490 -14.39 -18.76 -0.12
C ASP A 490 -15.70 -18.89 0.64
N LEU A 491 -16.26 -17.74 1.04
CA LEU A 491 -17.58 -17.66 1.64
C LEU A 491 -18.63 -17.55 0.54
N THR A 492 -19.31 -18.68 0.29
CA THR A 492 -20.33 -18.81 -0.73
C THR A 492 -21.63 -19.32 -0.12
N ALA A 493 -22.71 -19.29 -0.90
CA ALA A 493 -23.98 -19.89 -0.50
C ALA A 493 -23.86 -21.39 -0.11
N ALA A 494 -22.83 -22.10 -0.59
CA ALA A 494 -22.56 -23.50 -0.28
C ALA A 494 -21.71 -23.70 1.00
N SER A 495 -20.69 -22.86 1.22
CA SER A 495 -19.81 -22.96 2.41
C SER A 495 -20.41 -22.28 3.64
N ARG A 496 -21.25 -21.25 3.45
CA ARG A 496 -21.88 -20.48 4.54
C ARG A 496 -22.57 -21.34 5.60
N PRO A 497 -23.44 -22.33 5.27
CA PRO A 497 -24.04 -23.19 6.30
C PRO A 497 -23.01 -24.00 7.10
N ASN A 498 -21.86 -24.36 6.50
CA ASN A 498 -20.80 -25.08 7.20
C ASN A 498 -20.10 -24.18 8.22
N ALA A 499 -19.84 -22.91 7.89
CA ALA A 499 -19.31 -21.92 8.82
C ALA A 499 -20.27 -21.72 10.01
N GLN A 500 -21.57 -21.56 9.74
CA GLN A 500 -22.59 -21.40 10.79
C GLN A 500 -22.68 -22.64 11.69
N ASN A 501 -22.62 -23.85 11.11
CA ASN A 501 -22.60 -25.09 11.88
C ASN A 501 -21.35 -25.22 12.76
N ALA A 502 -20.19 -24.78 12.28
CA ALA A 502 -18.95 -24.72 13.05
C ALA A 502 -19.08 -23.75 14.25
N ILE A 503 -19.53 -22.51 14.02
CA ILE A 503 -19.79 -21.53 15.10
C ILE A 503 -20.76 -22.10 16.13
N ASN A 504 -21.87 -22.70 15.69
CA ASN A 504 -22.89 -23.20 16.59
C ASN A 504 -22.41 -24.37 17.47
N SER A 505 -21.33 -25.06 17.09
CA SER A 505 -20.73 -26.16 17.87
C SER A 505 -19.78 -25.72 18.99
N MET A 506 -19.48 -24.42 19.12
CA MET A 506 -18.63 -23.90 20.19
C MET A 506 -19.19 -24.22 21.59
N VAL A 507 -18.29 -24.54 22.52
CA VAL A 507 -18.64 -24.82 23.92
C VAL A 507 -17.64 -24.13 24.84
N ALA A 508 -18.09 -23.32 25.79
CA ALA A 508 -17.18 -22.59 26.66
C ALA A 508 -16.47 -23.49 27.69
N GLY A 509 -15.18 -23.26 27.90
CA GLY A 509 -14.34 -23.96 28.87
C GLY A 509 -12.84 -23.74 28.63
N GLY A 510 -12.03 -23.81 29.70
CA GLY A 510 -10.58 -23.58 29.66
C GLY A 510 -10.19 -22.15 30.04
N LEU A 511 -8.90 -21.83 29.88
CA LEU A 511 -8.32 -20.51 30.09
C LEU A 511 -8.41 -19.66 28.81
N THR A 512 -7.65 -18.55 28.72
CA THR A 512 -7.71 -17.56 27.64
C THR A 512 -6.33 -17.32 27.03
N ASN A 513 -6.06 -17.95 25.90
CA ASN A 513 -4.81 -17.88 25.12
C ASN A 513 -5.03 -17.14 23.80
N ILE A 514 -5.16 -15.81 23.89
CA ILE A 514 -5.34 -14.93 22.73
C ILE A 514 -4.17 -15.06 21.74
N ILE A 515 -2.92 -15.17 22.24
CA ILE A 515 -1.72 -15.27 21.40
C ILE A 515 -1.84 -16.45 20.42
N ALA A 516 -2.17 -17.65 20.90
CA ALA A 516 -2.28 -18.83 20.04
C ALA A 516 -3.42 -18.70 19.02
N GLY A 517 -4.56 -18.11 19.42
CA GLY A 517 -5.68 -17.83 18.52
C GLY A 517 -5.29 -16.87 17.39
N VAL A 518 -4.57 -15.80 17.71
CA VAL A 518 -4.08 -14.84 16.71
C VAL A 518 -3.02 -15.47 15.80
N GLN A 519 -2.09 -16.25 16.34
CA GLN A 519 -1.08 -16.94 15.54
C GLN A 519 -1.67 -17.93 14.53
N GLU A 520 -2.73 -18.65 14.91
CA GLU A 520 -3.46 -19.53 13.97
C GLU A 520 -4.15 -18.70 12.86
N ALA A 521 -4.75 -17.56 13.19
CA ALA A 521 -5.34 -16.67 12.19
C ALA A 521 -4.30 -16.12 11.21
N VAL A 522 -3.15 -15.66 11.72
CA VAL A 522 -2.00 -15.23 10.91
C VAL A 522 -1.58 -16.36 9.99
N SER A 523 -1.38 -17.57 10.51
CA SER A 523 -1.00 -18.76 9.73
C SER A 523 -1.98 -19.07 8.59
N GLN A 524 -3.28 -18.94 8.83
CA GLN A 524 -4.29 -19.15 7.79
C GLN A 524 -4.25 -18.05 6.72
N LEU A 525 -4.09 -16.78 7.10
CA LEU A 525 -4.06 -15.65 6.17
C LEU A 525 -2.78 -15.59 5.34
N THR A 526 -1.63 -15.84 5.97
CA THR A 526 -0.31 -15.81 5.30
C THR A 526 0.00 -17.11 4.56
N GLY A 527 -0.77 -18.17 4.79
CA GLY A 527 -0.60 -19.47 4.12
C GLY A 527 -1.21 -19.56 2.72
N VAL A 528 -1.87 -18.50 2.26
CA VAL A 528 -2.56 -18.43 0.98
C VAL A 528 -1.56 -17.98 -0.10
N ALA A 529 -1.53 -18.68 -1.24
CA ALA A 529 -0.63 -18.32 -2.34
C ALA A 529 -1.01 -17.01 -3.05
N ASP A 530 -2.30 -16.66 -3.01
CA ASP A 530 -2.89 -15.46 -3.62
C ASP A 530 -3.89 -14.81 -2.62
N PRO A 531 -3.38 -14.08 -1.60
CA PRO A 531 -4.19 -13.39 -0.60
C PRO A 531 -4.98 -12.22 -1.23
N HIS A 532 -6.14 -11.88 -0.66
CA HIS A 532 -6.83 -10.63 -1.03
C HIS A 532 -6.20 -9.45 -0.29
N ASP A 533 -6.25 -8.26 -0.89
CA ASP A 533 -5.65 -7.00 -0.40
C ASP A 533 -5.94 -6.71 1.07
N ARG A 534 -7.20 -6.90 1.46
CA ARG A 534 -7.65 -6.66 2.82
C ARG A 534 -7.58 -7.97 3.58
N GLN A 535 -6.57 -8.13 4.43
CA GLN A 535 -6.44 -9.26 5.33
C GLN A 535 -6.73 -8.85 6.76
N ILE A 536 -7.77 -9.43 7.34
CA ILE A 536 -8.33 -8.99 8.62
C ILE A 536 -8.30 -10.11 9.63
N VAL A 537 -7.74 -9.82 10.79
CA VAL A 537 -7.90 -10.62 12.00
C VAL A 537 -8.94 -9.93 12.87
N PHE A 538 -10.05 -10.60 13.15
CA PHE A 538 -11.05 -10.10 14.09
C PHE A 538 -11.07 -10.94 15.37
N VAL A 539 -10.58 -10.38 16.48
CA VAL A 539 -10.52 -11.03 17.79
C VAL A 539 -11.70 -10.64 18.67
N PHE A 540 -12.42 -11.62 19.19
CA PHE A 540 -13.41 -11.42 20.25
C PHE A 540 -12.98 -12.15 21.53
N SER A 541 -12.99 -11.46 22.68
CA SER A 541 -12.71 -12.07 24.00
C SER A 541 -13.49 -11.40 25.13
N ASP A 542 -13.80 -12.18 26.17
CA ASP A 542 -14.46 -11.69 27.40
C ASP A 542 -13.55 -11.66 28.64
N GLY A 543 -12.25 -11.89 28.44
CA GLY A 543 -11.28 -12.04 29.51
C GLY A 543 -9.87 -11.57 29.14
N MET A 544 -9.01 -11.43 30.15
CA MET A 544 -7.58 -11.18 29.96
C MET A 544 -6.88 -12.43 29.43
N HIS A 545 -5.88 -12.22 28.58
CA HIS A 545 -4.88 -13.23 28.28
C HIS A 545 -4.24 -13.74 29.59
N ASN A 546 -4.26 -15.04 29.80
CA ASN A 546 -3.79 -15.66 31.05
C ASN A 546 -3.14 -17.04 30.88
N ASP A 547 -2.93 -17.49 29.64
CA ASP A 547 -2.32 -18.78 29.30
C ASP A 547 -1.52 -18.66 27.98
N PRO A 548 -0.25 -19.11 27.91
CA PRO A 548 0.55 -19.64 29.03
C PRO A 548 0.82 -18.57 30.11
N PRO A 549 0.94 -18.95 31.40
CA PRO A 549 1.19 -17.97 32.45
C PRO A 549 2.52 -17.22 32.23
N GLY A 550 2.46 -15.89 32.22
CA GLY A 550 3.63 -15.02 32.08
C GLY A 550 4.05 -14.67 30.65
N SER A 551 3.29 -15.10 29.62
CA SER A 551 3.47 -14.56 28.26
C SER A 551 2.92 -13.14 28.13
N ASP A 552 3.53 -12.38 27.23
CA ASP A 552 3.15 -11.00 26.93
C ASP A 552 2.22 -10.99 25.71
N LEU A 553 1.02 -10.44 25.87
CA LEU A 553 0.08 -10.34 24.76
C LEU A 553 0.64 -9.48 23.62
N MET A 554 1.58 -8.59 23.88
CA MET A 554 2.23 -7.77 22.86
C MET A 554 3.03 -8.59 21.84
N ASP A 555 3.31 -9.86 22.10
CA ASP A 555 3.94 -10.79 21.15
C ASP A 555 3.12 -10.98 19.85
N ILE A 556 1.83 -10.63 19.84
CA ILE A 556 1.01 -10.67 18.61
C ILE A 556 1.29 -9.49 17.67
N ASN A 557 1.97 -8.43 18.12
CA ASN A 557 2.15 -7.22 17.33
C ASN A 557 2.99 -7.44 16.07
N ALA A 558 4.17 -8.06 16.22
CA ALA A 558 5.07 -8.29 15.09
C ALA A 558 4.47 -9.22 14.03
N PRO A 559 3.84 -10.36 14.37
CA PRO A 559 3.14 -11.19 13.38
C PRO A 559 2.03 -10.48 12.61
N ILE A 560 1.29 -9.56 13.24
CA ILE A 560 0.25 -8.79 12.56
C ILE A 560 0.86 -7.73 11.64
N VAL A 561 1.73 -6.86 12.18
CA VAL A 561 2.27 -5.71 11.44
C VAL A 561 3.23 -6.12 10.32
N ASN A 562 4.09 -7.11 10.55
CA ASN A 562 5.08 -7.54 9.56
C ASN A 562 4.46 -8.29 8.36
N ASN A 563 3.23 -8.78 8.51
CA ASN A 563 2.49 -9.44 7.43
C ASN A 563 1.36 -8.55 6.87
N ASP A 564 1.38 -7.24 7.17
CA ASP A 564 0.40 -6.26 6.70
C ASP A 564 -1.07 -6.63 7.00
N LEU A 565 -1.30 -7.30 8.13
CA LEU A 565 -2.63 -7.72 8.56
C LEU A 565 -3.28 -6.62 9.41
N THR A 566 -4.59 -6.43 9.27
CA THR A 566 -5.37 -5.46 10.06
C THR A 566 -6.07 -6.16 11.24
N LEU A 567 -5.82 -5.71 12.48
CA LEU A 567 -6.44 -6.29 13.68
C LEU A 567 -7.67 -5.48 14.15
N TYR A 568 -8.86 -6.05 14.01
CA TYR A 568 -10.03 -5.63 14.76
C TYR A 568 -10.16 -6.45 16.03
N SER A 569 -10.58 -5.84 17.14
CA SER A 569 -10.86 -6.58 18.36
C SER A 569 -12.02 -6.02 19.17
N LEU A 570 -12.75 -6.93 19.83
CA LEU A 570 -13.91 -6.61 20.65
C LEU A 570 -13.83 -7.32 22.00
N GLY A 571 -13.68 -6.53 23.07
CA GLY A 571 -13.63 -6.95 24.45
C GLY A 571 -14.99 -6.83 25.15
N LEU A 572 -15.42 -7.90 25.85
CA LEU A 572 -16.67 -7.92 26.62
C LEU A 572 -16.42 -8.11 28.13
N GLY A 573 -16.69 -7.08 28.93
CA GLY A 573 -16.63 -7.15 30.39
C GLY A 573 -15.61 -6.21 31.03
N SER A 574 -15.27 -6.47 32.29
CA SER A 574 -14.45 -5.57 33.12
C SER A 574 -12.99 -6.01 33.30
N SER A 575 -12.63 -7.21 32.86
CA SER A 575 -11.30 -7.80 33.06
C SER A 575 -10.74 -8.26 31.71
N LEU A 576 -10.19 -7.31 30.95
CA LEU A 576 -9.78 -7.48 29.54
C LEU A 576 -8.31 -7.06 29.34
N SER A 577 -7.68 -7.59 28.29
CA SER A 577 -6.35 -7.15 27.83
C SER A 577 -6.44 -5.94 26.87
N GLY A 578 -7.20 -4.93 27.30
CA GLY A 578 -7.55 -3.78 26.48
C GLY A 578 -6.37 -2.92 26.04
N PRO A 579 -5.41 -2.57 26.90
CA PRO A 579 -4.26 -1.76 26.51
C PRO A 579 -3.43 -2.38 25.38
N GLU A 580 -3.12 -3.68 25.47
CA GLU A 580 -2.33 -4.40 24.48
C GLU A 580 -3.11 -4.60 23.17
N LEU A 581 -4.36 -5.04 23.24
CA LEU A 581 -5.21 -5.21 22.04
C LEU A 581 -5.48 -3.88 21.34
N SER A 582 -5.68 -2.81 22.11
CA SER A 582 -5.71 -1.45 21.56
C SER A 582 -4.42 -1.18 20.82
N GLN A 583 -3.26 -1.30 21.46
CA GLN A 583 -1.98 -0.95 20.83
C GLN A 583 -1.72 -1.73 19.53
N VAL A 584 -2.05 -3.01 19.46
CA VAL A 584 -1.86 -3.80 18.24
C VAL A 584 -2.86 -3.41 17.15
N ALA A 585 -4.14 -3.23 17.50
CA ALA A 585 -5.14 -2.72 16.56
C ALA A 585 -4.69 -1.36 15.99
N LEU A 586 -4.17 -0.48 16.86
CA LEU A 586 -3.61 0.82 16.49
C LEU A 586 -2.45 0.70 15.48
N ASN A 587 -1.50 -0.19 15.75
CA ASN A 587 -0.31 -0.37 14.92
C ASN A 587 -0.63 -0.95 13.53
N SER A 588 -1.67 -1.79 13.46
CA SER A 588 -2.13 -2.51 12.26
C SER A 588 -3.22 -1.79 11.46
N GLY A 589 -3.71 -0.65 11.93
CA GLY A 589 -4.80 0.10 11.29
C GLY A 589 -6.21 -0.42 11.56
N GLY A 590 -6.36 -1.46 12.39
CA GLY A 590 -7.68 -1.95 12.78
C GLY A 590 -8.17 -1.34 14.10
N GLN A 591 -9.39 -1.64 14.53
CA GLN A 591 -10.01 -0.99 15.70
C GLN A 591 -10.20 -1.93 16.88
N HIS A 592 -9.92 -1.44 18.10
CA HIS A 592 -10.31 -2.09 19.34
C HIS A 592 -11.55 -1.42 19.96
N LEU A 593 -12.52 -2.23 20.39
CA LEU A 593 -13.72 -1.80 21.09
C LEU A 593 -13.87 -2.59 22.39
N GLU A 594 -14.14 -1.91 23.50
CA GLU A 594 -14.43 -2.57 24.78
C GLU A 594 -15.69 -2.01 25.41
N HIS A 595 -16.40 -2.87 26.13
CA HIS A 595 -17.58 -2.43 26.86
C HIS A 595 -17.90 -3.37 28.03
N GLN A 596 -18.22 -2.77 29.17
CA GLN A 596 -18.50 -3.50 30.42
C GLN A 596 -19.89 -4.13 30.41
N ASP A 597 -20.90 -3.39 29.92
CA ASP A 597 -22.31 -3.80 29.96
C ASP A 597 -22.94 -3.74 28.55
N LEU A 598 -22.53 -4.62 27.64
CA LEU A 598 -23.22 -4.70 26.35
C LEU A 598 -24.56 -5.40 26.49
N THR A 599 -25.55 -4.88 25.77
CA THR A 599 -26.76 -5.62 25.43
C THR A 599 -26.49 -6.55 24.25
N ASN A 600 -27.28 -7.59 24.08
CA ASN A 600 -27.11 -8.55 22.98
C ASN A 600 -27.15 -7.87 21.60
N VAL A 601 -27.98 -6.83 21.46
CA VAL A 601 -28.16 -6.11 20.20
C VAL A 601 -26.97 -5.21 19.89
N GLU A 602 -26.35 -4.59 20.91
CA GLU A 602 -25.12 -3.80 20.73
C GLU A 602 -23.93 -4.66 20.32
N LEU A 603 -23.81 -5.89 20.86
CA LEU A 603 -22.78 -6.82 20.43
C LEU A 603 -22.92 -7.13 18.93
N GLN A 604 -24.14 -7.46 18.49
CA GLN A 604 -24.42 -7.70 17.07
C GLN A 604 -24.10 -6.49 16.19
N LYS A 605 -24.44 -5.28 16.66
CA LYS A 605 -24.08 -4.03 15.95
C LYS A 605 -22.57 -3.90 15.75
N PHE A 606 -21.75 -4.22 16.74
CA PHE A 606 -20.30 -4.13 16.58
C PHE A 606 -19.76 -5.16 15.61
N PHE A 607 -20.27 -6.40 15.64
CA PHE A 607 -19.94 -7.39 14.61
C PHE A 607 -20.29 -6.87 13.21
N ILE A 608 -21.47 -6.31 13.00
CA ILE A 608 -21.86 -5.75 11.69
C ILE A 608 -21.03 -4.52 11.31
N SER A 609 -20.70 -3.65 12.27
CA SER A 609 -19.83 -2.50 12.01
C SER A 609 -18.43 -2.93 11.58
N ILE A 610 -17.88 -3.96 12.21
CA ILE A 610 -16.58 -4.54 11.84
C ILE A 610 -16.70 -5.26 10.50
N ALA A 611 -17.78 -6.00 10.23
CA ALA A 611 -18.02 -6.64 8.93
C ALA A 611 -18.08 -5.60 7.80
N ALA A 612 -18.83 -4.51 7.99
CA ALA A 612 -18.92 -3.43 7.03
C ALA A 612 -17.57 -2.74 6.82
N SER A 613 -16.81 -2.49 7.90
CA SER A 613 -15.45 -1.94 7.78
C SER A 613 -14.51 -2.93 7.09
N ALA A 614 -14.67 -4.23 7.35
CA ALA A 614 -13.82 -5.27 6.79
C ALA A 614 -13.92 -5.32 5.27
N VAL A 615 -15.15 -5.21 4.76
CA VAL A 615 -15.46 -5.24 3.32
C VAL A 615 -15.60 -3.83 2.73
N ASP A 616 -15.05 -2.82 3.41
CA ASP A 616 -14.94 -1.44 2.93
C ASP A 616 -16.28 -0.80 2.49
N LEU A 617 -17.35 -1.19 3.19
CA LEU A 617 -18.68 -0.63 3.03
C LEU A 617 -18.83 0.65 3.84
N THR A 618 -19.41 1.66 3.20
CA THR A 618 -19.62 2.95 3.83
C THR A 618 -20.94 2.97 4.60
N THR A 619 -20.91 3.49 5.83
CA THR A 619 -22.15 3.65 6.61
C THR A 619 -22.91 4.90 6.14
N LEU A 620 -24.17 4.72 5.74
CA LEU A 620 -25.06 5.82 5.37
C LEU A 620 -25.84 6.34 6.57
N ILE A 621 -26.35 5.44 7.41
CA ILE A 621 -27.15 5.79 8.60
C ILE A 621 -27.18 4.63 9.62
N ASP A 622 -27.00 4.94 10.92
CA ASP A 622 -26.95 3.94 12.02
C ASP A 622 -27.71 4.39 13.31
N PRO A 623 -29.05 4.29 13.35
CA PRO A 623 -29.87 4.54 14.54
C PRO A 623 -30.24 3.27 15.33
N LEU A 624 -30.54 3.50 16.62
CA LEU A 624 -31.14 2.52 17.53
C LEU A 624 -32.63 2.84 17.74
N TYR A 625 -33.49 1.82 17.74
CA TYR A 625 -34.93 1.93 18.00
C TYR A 625 -35.34 1.07 19.20
N GLU A 626 -36.18 1.64 20.07
CA GLU A 626 -36.93 0.90 21.10
C GLU A 626 -38.41 0.87 20.70
N LEU A 627 -38.96 -0.33 20.50
CA LEU A 627 -40.31 -0.50 19.95
C LEU A 627 -41.18 -1.34 20.88
N HIS A 628 -42.43 -0.94 21.05
CA HIS A 628 -43.44 -1.77 21.69
C HIS A 628 -44.03 -2.80 20.70
N ALA A 629 -44.62 -3.88 21.23
CA ALA A 629 -45.27 -4.90 20.42
C ALA A 629 -46.32 -4.28 19.46
N GLY A 630 -46.25 -4.63 18.17
CA GLY A 630 -47.13 -4.09 17.12
C GLY A 630 -46.78 -2.68 16.61
N GLN A 631 -45.80 -1.98 17.21
CA GLN A 631 -45.36 -0.66 16.77
C GLN A 631 -44.59 -0.76 15.44
N SER A 632 -44.73 0.27 14.61
CA SER A 632 -43.97 0.44 13.37
C SER A 632 -42.88 1.49 13.53
N GLY A 633 -41.79 1.32 12.80
CA GLY A 633 -40.74 2.31 12.63
C GLY A 633 -40.26 2.37 11.18
N GLN A 634 -39.39 3.33 10.91
CA GLN A 634 -38.84 3.59 9.58
C GLN A 634 -37.40 4.12 9.69
N LEU A 635 -36.55 3.67 8.79
CA LEU A 635 -35.20 4.16 8.56
C LEU A 635 -35.11 4.71 7.13
N ASP A 636 -34.69 5.95 7.00
CA ASP A 636 -34.51 6.62 5.71
C ASP A 636 -33.02 6.76 5.38
N ALA A 637 -32.58 6.14 4.28
CA ALA A 637 -31.23 6.25 3.75
C ALA A 637 -31.23 7.13 2.51
N ILE A 638 -30.37 8.15 2.47
CA ILE A 638 -30.19 9.03 1.31
C ILE A 638 -29.10 8.42 0.42
N VAL A 639 -29.48 8.07 -0.81
CA VAL A 639 -28.59 7.46 -1.82
C VAL A 639 -28.34 8.48 -2.92
N SER A 640 -27.07 8.65 -3.31
CA SER A 640 -26.63 9.50 -4.41
C SER A 640 -26.21 8.66 -5.63
N GLU A 641 -25.63 9.30 -6.64
CA GLU A 641 -25.13 8.61 -7.85
C GLU A 641 -23.87 7.77 -7.56
N SER A 642 -23.20 8.02 -6.42
CA SER A 642 -21.94 7.36 -6.05
C SER A 642 -22.11 5.92 -5.53
N GLU A 643 -23.31 5.55 -5.11
CA GLU A 643 -23.63 4.27 -4.48
C GLU A 643 -23.84 3.19 -5.54
N ARG A 644 -23.08 2.09 -5.44
CA ARG A 644 -23.19 0.91 -6.32
C ARG A 644 -24.22 -0.09 -5.81
N ASP A 645 -24.48 -0.08 -4.50
CA ASP A 645 -25.52 -0.87 -3.86
C ASP A 645 -26.07 -0.17 -2.60
N LEU A 646 -27.08 -0.78 -1.98
CA LEU A 646 -27.62 -0.40 -0.69
C LEU A 646 -27.90 -1.66 0.13
N THR A 647 -27.27 -1.75 1.30
CA THR A 647 -27.45 -2.86 2.24
C THR A 647 -28.10 -2.36 3.52
N PHE A 648 -29.36 -2.76 3.75
CA PHE A 648 -30.02 -2.56 5.04
C PHE A 648 -29.73 -3.73 5.98
N THR A 649 -29.30 -3.44 7.19
CA THR A 649 -29.13 -4.44 8.26
C THR A 649 -30.13 -4.19 9.37
N MET A 650 -30.62 -5.26 9.96
CA MET A 650 -31.52 -5.24 11.10
C MET A 650 -31.07 -6.29 12.10
N ASN A 651 -30.84 -5.89 13.35
CA ASN A 651 -30.44 -6.76 14.44
C ASN A 651 -31.32 -6.51 15.66
N TRP A 652 -31.77 -7.58 16.31
CA TRP A 652 -32.65 -7.51 17.48
C TRP A 652 -32.26 -8.52 18.55
N GLU A 653 -32.79 -8.29 19.76
CA GLU A 653 -32.34 -8.97 20.96
C GLU A 653 -32.87 -10.41 21.09
N THR A 654 -34.17 -10.61 20.92
CA THR A 654 -34.80 -11.90 21.22
C THR A 654 -34.82 -12.82 19.98
N PRO A 655 -34.27 -14.04 20.04
CA PRO A 655 -34.28 -14.98 18.92
C PRO A 655 -35.70 -15.32 18.44
N ASN A 656 -36.08 -14.73 17.30
CA ASN A 656 -37.32 -14.97 16.57
C ASN A 656 -37.17 -14.42 15.14
N GLN A 657 -37.03 -15.30 14.15
CA GLN A 657 -36.85 -14.93 12.75
C GLN A 657 -38.02 -14.10 12.16
N ASN A 658 -39.21 -14.23 12.76
CA ASN A 658 -40.43 -13.52 12.36
C ASN A 658 -40.78 -12.35 13.30
N GLN A 659 -39.80 -11.83 14.05
CA GLN A 659 -40.01 -10.74 14.99
C GLN A 659 -40.49 -9.45 14.30
N PHE A 660 -40.04 -9.20 13.07
CA PHE A 660 -40.40 -8.01 12.31
C PHE A 660 -40.94 -8.36 10.91
N ASP A 661 -42.03 -7.68 10.56
CA ASP A 661 -42.46 -7.53 9.17
C ASP A 661 -41.69 -6.35 8.56
N VAL A 662 -41.09 -6.53 7.39
CA VAL A 662 -40.09 -5.62 6.83
C VAL A 662 -40.32 -5.41 5.34
N THR A 663 -40.35 -4.15 4.92
CA THR A 663 -40.50 -3.74 3.52
C THR A 663 -39.60 -2.56 3.22
N VAL A 664 -38.99 -2.53 2.02
CA VAL A 664 -38.22 -1.37 1.56
C VAL A 664 -39.06 -0.61 0.53
N LYS A 665 -39.12 0.72 0.65
CA LYS A 665 -39.71 1.59 -0.37
C LYS A 665 -38.61 2.31 -1.12
N THR A 666 -38.76 2.34 -2.44
CA THR A 666 -37.82 2.98 -3.36
C THR A 666 -38.24 4.44 -3.60
N PRO A 667 -37.31 5.35 -3.98
CA PRO A 667 -37.63 6.74 -4.29
C PRO A 667 -38.71 6.91 -5.37
N GLY A 668 -38.72 6.05 -6.37
CA GLY A 668 -39.71 5.95 -7.45
C GLY A 668 -41.07 5.37 -7.03
N GLY A 669 -41.24 5.00 -5.75
CA GLY A 669 -42.51 4.58 -5.16
C GLY A 669 -42.80 3.07 -5.20
N CYS A 670 -41.81 2.24 -5.57
CA CYS A 670 -41.96 0.79 -5.50
C CYS A 670 -41.84 0.27 -4.06
N THR A 671 -42.44 -0.89 -3.79
CA THR A 671 -42.33 -1.58 -2.50
C THR A 671 -41.73 -2.96 -2.69
N ILE A 672 -40.63 -3.21 -2.00
CA ILE A 672 -39.84 -4.43 -2.00
C ILE A 672 -40.20 -5.22 -0.73
N GLY A 673 -40.91 -6.34 -0.89
CA GLY A 673 -41.21 -7.26 0.21
C GLY A 673 -39.98 -8.12 0.56
N THR A 674 -39.59 -8.16 1.84
CA THR A 674 -38.32 -8.79 2.25
C THR A 674 -38.49 -10.18 2.89
N VAL A 675 -39.71 -10.72 2.83
CA VAL A 675 -40.04 -12.05 3.40
C VAL A 675 -39.47 -13.19 2.54
N PHE A 676 -39.36 -12.96 1.23
CA PHE A 676 -38.84 -13.89 0.23
C PHE A 676 -37.73 -13.23 -0.59
N ASN A 677 -36.80 -14.03 -1.13
CA ASN A 677 -35.85 -13.54 -2.11
C ASN A 677 -36.60 -13.07 -3.35
N MET A 678 -36.32 -11.85 -3.80
CA MET A 678 -36.89 -11.29 -5.03
C MET A 678 -35.79 -11.17 -6.08
N PRO A 679 -36.13 -11.21 -7.38
CA PRO A 679 -35.15 -10.99 -8.44
C PRO A 679 -34.40 -9.67 -8.22
N GLY A 680 -33.06 -9.75 -8.20
CA GLY A 680 -32.19 -8.60 -7.99
C GLY A 680 -32.09 -8.12 -6.53
N VAL A 681 -32.69 -8.77 -5.54
CA VAL A 681 -32.52 -8.41 -4.11
C VAL A 681 -32.05 -9.62 -3.33
N GLN A 682 -30.93 -9.47 -2.64
CA GLN A 682 -30.40 -10.53 -1.78
C GLN A 682 -30.86 -10.32 -0.35
N VAL A 683 -31.45 -11.36 0.25
CA VAL A 683 -31.84 -11.34 1.67
C VAL A 683 -31.12 -12.45 2.42
N ARG A 684 -30.60 -12.12 3.59
CA ARG A 684 -30.12 -13.08 4.60
C ARG A 684 -30.87 -12.88 5.89
N LYS A 685 -31.15 -13.97 6.60
CA LYS A 685 -31.99 -13.94 7.79
C LYS A 685 -31.58 -15.02 8.77
N GLY A 686 -31.44 -14.64 10.04
CA GLY A 686 -31.26 -15.55 11.15
C GLY A 686 -32.34 -15.37 12.21
N ALA A 687 -32.07 -15.90 13.40
CA ALA A 687 -32.99 -15.77 14.53
C ALA A 687 -33.04 -14.34 15.08
N THR A 688 -31.96 -13.57 14.96
CA THR A 688 -31.81 -12.24 15.54
C THR A 688 -31.51 -11.15 14.52
N HIS A 689 -31.49 -11.49 13.23
CA HIS A 689 -31.09 -10.53 12.19
C HIS A 689 -31.78 -10.73 10.84
N ARG A 690 -31.80 -9.65 10.06
CA ARG A 690 -32.17 -9.64 8.64
C ARG A 690 -31.33 -8.60 7.90
N HIS A 691 -30.64 -9.05 6.86
CA HIS A 691 -29.81 -8.21 5.99
C HIS A 691 -30.36 -8.24 4.57
N ILE A 692 -30.45 -7.08 3.93
CA ILE A 692 -31.10 -6.89 2.63
C ILE A 692 -30.16 -6.07 1.75
N LYS A 693 -29.56 -6.68 0.73
CA LYS A 693 -28.71 -6.00 -0.26
C LYS A 693 -29.49 -5.77 -1.56
N ILE A 694 -29.44 -4.53 -2.04
CA ILE A 694 -30.11 -4.05 -3.25
C ILE A 694 -29.00 -3.45 -4.15
N PRO A 695 -28.68 -4.06 -5.31
CA PRO A 695 -27.77 -3.47 -6.28
C PRO A 695 -28.41 -2.24 -6.92
N MET A 696 -27.58 -1.25 -7.25
CA MET A 696 -28.01 -0.01 -7.90
C MET A 696 -27.47 0.07 -9.34
N PRO A 697 -28.27 0.58 -10.30
CA PRO A 697 -29.68 0.96 -10.14
C PRO A 697 -30.59 -0.26 -9.96
N TYR A 698 -31.61 -0.13 -9.12
CA TYR A 698 -32.63 -1.17 -8.96
C TYR A 698 -33.78 -0.95 -9.96
N ARG A 699 -34.04 -1.96 -10.78
CA ARG A 699 -35.09 -1.87 -11.79
C ARG A 699 -36.44 -2.33 -11.23
N CYS A 700 -37.39 -1.41 -11.16
CA CYS A 700 -38.77 -1.68 -10.77
C CYS A 700 -39.77 -1.20 -11.84
N ASN A 701 -40.71 -2.07 -12.25
CA ASN A 701 -41.75 -1.74 -13.24
C ASN A 701 -41.19 -1.08 -14.53
N ASN A 702 -40.05 -1.59 -15.03
CA ASN A 702 -39.31 -1.05 -16.17
C ASN A 702 -38.76 0.38 -15.99
N LYS A 703 -38.60 0.86 -14.75
CA LYS A 703 -37.91 2.09 -14.43
C LYS A 703 -36.75 1.80 -13.49
N ASP A 704 -35.65 2.49 -13.72
CA ASP A 704 -34.46 2.39 -12.87
C ASP A 704 -34.61 3.37 -11.70
N ASP A 705 -34.37 2.87 -10.50
CA ASP A 705 -34.41 3.63 -9.26
C ASP A 705 -33.04 3.56 -8.60
N HIS A 706 -32.48 4.70 -8.24
CA HIS A 706 -31.11 4.81 -7.76
C HIS A 706 -31.01 5.95 -6.76
N VAL A 707 -31.00 7.19 -7.26
CA VAL A 707 -30.86 8.41 -6.47
C VAL A 707 -32.15 8.74 -5.72
N GLY A 708 -32.03 9.03 -4.43
CA GLY A 708 -33.11 9.57 -3.60
C GLY A 708 -33.17 8.92 -2.22
N THR A 709 -34.31 9.10 -1.55
CA THR A 709 -34.54 8.52 -0.23
C THR A 709 -35.12 7.11 -0.35
N TRP A 710 -34.35 6.14 0.12
CA TRP A 710 -34.78 4.75 0.28
C TRP A 710 -35.24 4.52 1.72
N SER A 711 -36.43 3.95 1.90
CA SER A 711 -37.05 3.83 3.22
C SER A 711 -37.26 2.37 3.62
N LEU A 712 -36.57 1.92 4.66
CA LEU A 712 -36.82 0.64 5.29
C LEU A 712 -37.93 0.79 6.34
N HIS A 713 -39.08 0.19 6.09
CA HIS A 713 -40.20 0.15 7.02
C HIS A 713 -40.23 -1.20 7.74
N PHE A 714 -40.42 -1.16 9.06
CA PHE A 714 -40.52 -2.36 9.88
C PHE A 714 -41.63 -2.28 10.91
N LYS A 715 -42.19 -3.44 11.28
CA LYS A 715 -43.26 -3.55 12.27
C LYS A 715 -43.02 -4.73 13.19
N ALA A 716 -42.99 -4.48 14.50
CA ALA A 716 -42.82 -5.50 15.52
C ALA A 716 -44.04 -6.45 15.58
N ALA A 717 -43.80 -7.75 15.78
CA ALA A 717 -44.83 -8.76 15.99
C ALA A 717 -45.68 -8.47 17.25
N LYS A 718 -46.90 -9.03 17.31
CA LYS A 718 -47.87 -8.80 18.41
C LYS A 718 -47.76 -9.79 19.59
N THR A 719 -46.75 -10.65 19.63
CA THR A 719 -46.61 -11.67 20.68
C THR A 719 -46.23 -11.07 22.04
N HIS A 720 -46.70 -11.68 23.15
CA HIS A 720 -46.74 -11.09 24.49
C HIS A 720 -45.37 -10.90 25.18
N GLU A 721 -45.26 -9.73 25.82
CA GLU A 721 -44.27 -9.19 26.78
C GLU A 721 -43.01 -8.46 26.26
N ASN A 722 -42.92 -7.20 26.72
CA ASN A 722 -41.86 -6.18 26.70
C ASN A 722 -41.42 -5.51 25.38
N GLN A 723 -40.92 -4.27 25.53
CA GLN A 723 -40.25 -3.51 24.48
C GLN A 723 -39.17 -4.37 23.83
N THR A 724 -39.05 -4.30 22.50
CA THR A 724 -37.97 -4.92 21.74
C THR A 724 -37.02 -3.84 21.24
N ARG A 725 -35.72 -4.09 21.39
CA ARG A 725 -34.67 -3.24 20.83
C ARG A 725 -34.30 -3.73 19.43
N LEU A 726 -34.22 -2.78 18.51
CA LEU A 726 -33.86 -3.01 17.11
C LEU A 726 -32.79 -2.00 16.72
N ILE A 727 -31.68 -2.50 16.19
CA ILE A 727 -30.71 -1.69 15.47
C ILE A 727 -31.00 -1.89 13.99
N ALA A 728 -31.27 -0.80 13.28
CA ALA A 728 -31.49 -0.82 11.85
C ALA A 728 -30.53 0.18 11.21
N GLN A 729 -29.70 -0.29 10.29
CA GLN A 729 -28.62 0.48 9.69
C GLN A 729 -28.68 0.36 8.17
N ALA A 730 -28.04 1.29 7.48
CA ALA A 730 -27.85 1.23 6.04
C ALA A 730 -26.38 1.47 5.69
N TYR A 731 -25.86 0.58 4.84
CA TYR A 731 -24.51 0.59 4.30
C TYR A 731 -24.56 0.63 2.77
N SER A 732 -23.47 1.02 2.14
CA SER A 732 -23.34 1.00 0.69
C SER A 732 -21.89 0.84 0.27
N SER A 733 -21.66 0.03 -0.78
CA SER A 733 -20.46 0.15 -1.59
C SER A 733 -20.56 1.45 -2.37
N SER A 734 -19.72 2.43 -2.04
CA SER A 734 -19.79 3.76 -2.62
C SER A 734 -18.44 4.21 -3.16
N LYS A 735 -18.50 4.89 -4.31
CA LYS A 735 -17.40 5.68 -4.86
C LYS A 735 -16.99 6.84 -3.94
N THR A 736 -17.90 7.31 -3.06
CA THR A 736 -17.62 8.37 -2.09
C THR A 736 -17.58 7.83 -0.66
N LYS A 737 -16.44 7.98 0.00
CA LYS A 737 -16.17 7.49 1.36
C LYS A 737 -15.76 8.62 2.28
N MET A 738 -16.05 8.46 3.57
CA MET A 738 -15.69 9.43 4.61
C MET A 738 -14.56 8.85 5.46
N PHE A 739 -13.49 9.61 5.61
CA PHE A 739 -12.34 9.25 6.41
C PHE A 739 -12.17 10.26 7.52
N SER A 740 -11.83 9.79 8.70
CA SER A 740 -11.58 10.65 9.85
C SER A 740 -10.36 10.18 10.61
N ASP A 741 -9.49 11.13 10.90
CA ASP A 741 -8.24 10.93 11.63
C ASP A 741 -8.20 11.84 12.85
N PHE A 742 -7.44 11.44 13.87
CA PHE A 742 -7.30 12.23 15.09
C PHE A 742 -5.84 12.30 15.47
N LYS A 743 -5.39 13.52 15.76
CA LYS A 743 -4.00 13.79 16.06
C LYS A 743 -3.88 14.85 17.15
N LEU A 744 -2.67 14.98 17.65
CA LEU A 744 -2.31 16.10 18.51
C LEU A 744 -1.61 17.17 17.72
N LEU A 745 -2.15 18.38 17.75
CA LEU A 745 -1.51 19.57 17.24
C LEU A 745 -1.28 20.51 18.43
N GLU A 746 -0.02 20.86 18.73
CA GLU A 746 0.33 21.75 19.85
C GLU A 746 -0.30 21.35 21.20
N LYS A 747 -0.33 20.04 21.50
CA LYS A 747 -0.97 19.44 22.70
C LYS A 747 -2.50 19.57 22.75
N SER A 748 -3.13 20.00 21.66
CA SER A 748 -4.58 20.03 21.53
C SER A 748 -5.04 18.86 20.67
N PRO A 749 -5.94 18.00 21.18
CA PRO A 749 -6.48 16.90 20.39
C PRO A 749 -7.41 17.45 19.32
N ILE A 750 -7.17 17.08 18.06
CA ILE A 750 -7.97 17.49 16.92
C ILE A 750 -8.51 16.27 16.19
N VAL A 751 -9.72 16.40 15.65
CA VAL A 751 -10.24 15.52 14.61
C VAL A 751 -10.10 16.23 13.27
N GLU A 752 -9.67 15.49 12.26
CA GLU A 752 -9.79 15.85 10.86
C GLU A 752 -10.70 14.85 10.15
N THR A 753 -11.53 15.35 9.25
CA THR A 753 -12.42 14.54 8.43
C THR A 753 -12.37 15.03 7.00
N ARG A 754 -12.38 14.08 6.07
CA ARG A 754 -12.45 14.33 4.63
C ARG A 754 -13.45 13.38 3.98
N LEU A 755 -14.07 13.83 2.90
CA LEU A 755 -14.79 12.96 1.97
C LEU A 755 -13.92 12.77 0.74
N VAL A 756 -13.86 11.54 0.23
CA VAL A 756 -13.07 11.17 -0.94
C VAL A 756 -13.99 10.49 -1.93
N HIS A 757 -14.03 10.97 -3.16
CA HIS A 757 -14.74 10.37 -4.28
C HIS A 757 -13.71 9.84 -5.28
N GLU A 758 -13.60 8.51 -5.40
CA GLU A 758 -12.65 7.82 -6.30
C GLU A 758 -11.23 8.43 -6.19
N GLY A 759 -10.64 8.41 -4.99
CA GLY A 759 -9.31 8.97 -4.73
C GLY A 759 -9.22 10.51 -4.61
N VAL A 760 -10.26 11.26 -5.01
CA VAL A 760 -10.26 12.74 -5.01
C VAL A 760 -11.00 13.32 -3.80
N VAL A 761 -10.38 14.26 -3.06
CA VAL A 761 -11.01 14.93 -1.91
C VAL A 761 -12.16 15.85 -2.35
N VAL A 762 -13.28 15.79 -1.64
CA VAL A 762 -14.50 16.57 -1.89
C VAL A 762 -14.52 17.83 -1.03
N ASN A 763 -14.48 19.00 -1.68
CA ASN A 763 -14.41 20.29 -1.00
C ASN A 763 -15.79 20.82 -0.53
N GLU A 764 -16.88 20.43 -1.20
CA GLU A 764 -18.25 20.88 -0.87
C GLU A 764 -18.93 19.92 0.12
N ALA A 765 -18.53 19.97 1.39
CA ALA A 765 -19.07 19.14 2.45
C ALA A 765 -19.36 19.90 3.76
N GLU A 766 -20.23 19.34 4.60
CA GLU A 766 -20.48 19.79 5.98
C GLU A 766 -20.39 18.60 6.94
N PHE A 767 -19.63 18.75 8.02
CA PHE A 767 -19.43 17.70 9.01
C PHE A 767 -19.83 18.14 10.43
N ILE A 768 -20.54 17.24 11.12
CA ILE A 768 -20.91 17.35 12.52
C ILE A 768 -20.47 16.09 13.25
N ALA A 769 -19.74 16.24 14.36
CA ALA A 769 -19.35 15.12 15.20
C ALA A 769 -20.04 15.17 16.57
N ASP A 770 -20.62 14.04 16.98
CA ASP A 770 -21.20 13.82 18.30
C ASP A 770 -20.22 12.98 19.14
N VAL A 771 -19.60 13.58 20.15
CA VAL A 771 -18.59 12.97 21.04
C VAL A 771 -19.22 12.51 22.34
N VAL A 772 -19.18 11.22 22.65
CA VAL A 772 -19.63 10.65 23.92
C VAL A 772 -18.47 10.59 24.91
N ILE A 773 -18.61 11.28 26.04
CA ILE A 773 -17.57 11.35 27.09
C ILE A 773 -17.67 10.13 28.04
N PRO A 774 -16.53 9.47 28.38
CA PRO A 774 -16.50 8.33 29.31
C PRO A 774 -16.89 8.71 30.73
N VAL A 775 -17.22 7.70 31.55
CA VAL A 775 -17.41 7.86 33.00
C VAL A 775 -16.10 7.47 33.69
N ARG A 776 -15.65 8.26 34.67
CA ARG A 776 -14.49 7.88 35.51
C ARG A 776 -14.71 6.50 36.13
N THR A 777 -13.86 5.55 35.79
CA THR A 777 -13.51 4.45 36.69
C THR A 777 -12.49 5.01 37.67
N THR A 778 -12.94 5.60 38.77
CA THR A 778 -12.00 5.81 39.87
C THR A 778 -11.52 4.44 40.34
N ASN A 779 -10.21 4.20 40.33
CA ASN A 779 -9.54 3.07 41.00
C ASN A 779 -9.78 3.03 42.54
N ASP A 780 -10.71 3.83 43.05
CA ASP A 780 -11.15 3.93 44.44
C ASP A 780 -12.60 3.45 44.66
N SER A 781 -13.19 2.67 43.74
CA SER A 781 -14.49 2.04 44.05
C SER A 781 -14.72 0.71 43.33
N TYR A 782 -13.94 -0.31 43.69
CA TYR A 782 -14.54 -1.65 43.85
C TYR A 782 -13.83 -2.58 44.85
N TYR A 783 -12.95 -2.05 45.70
CA TYR A 783 -12.59 -2.67 46.97
C TYR A 783 -12.26 -1.57 47.97
N ASP A 784 -13.26 -1.15 48.75
CA ASP A 784 -12.99 -0.75 50.13
C ASP A 784 -14.11 -1.28 51.01
N ASP A 785 -13.67 -2.09 51.97
CA ASP A 785 -14.33 -2.59 53.17
C ASP A 785 -15.76 -3.16 53.11
N VAL A 786 -15.81 -4.42 53.53
CA VAL A 786 -16.93 -4.99 54.25
C VAL A 786 -17.17 -4.15 55.51
N GLU A 787 -17.91 -3.04 55.43
CA GLU A 787 -18.71 -2.50 56.55
C GLU A 787 -19.69 -1.39 56.12
N GLN A 788 -20.98 -1.71 56.24
CA GLN A 788 -22.16 -0.82 56.40
C GLN A 788 -22.29 0.46 55.52
N GLY A 789 -23.07 0.36 54.43
CA GLY A 789 -24.12 1.37 54.15
C GLY A 789 -23.97 2.36 52.97
N GLY A 790 -23.10 2.15 51.98
CA GLY A 790 -22.97 3.05 50.81
C GLY A 790 -23.96 2.77 49.67
N LYS A 791 -24.77 3.76 49.27
CA LYS A 791 -25.67 3.66 48.09
C LYS A 791 -24.88 3.68 46.77
N LEU A 792 -25.18 2.73 45.89
CA LEU A 792 -24.79 2.75 44.47
C LEU A 792 -25.19 4.10 43.83
N ARG A 793 -24.25 4.77 43.16
CA ARG A 793 -24.55 5.97 42.36
C ARG A 793 -25.12 5.54 41.00
N PRO A 794 -26.19 6.17 40.48
CA PRO A 794 -26.74 5.83 39.18
C PRO A 794 -25.77 6.16 38.05
N ILE A 795 -25.61 5.24 37.09
CA ILE A 795 -24.91 5.50 35.82
C ILE A 795 -25.69 6.58 35.06
N ILE A 796 -25.01 7.64 34.62
CA ILE A 796 -25.63 8.71 33.83
C ILE A 796 -25.88 8.17 32.41
N PRO A 797 -27.11 8.27 31.87
CA PRO A 797 -27.42 7.84 30.50
C PRO A 797 -26.50 8.50 29.46
N ALA A 798 -26.12 7.75 28.42
CA ALA A 798 -25.16 8.19 27.38
C ALA A 798 -25.59 9.51 26.70
N GLU A 799 -26.89 9.69 26.45
CA GLU A 799 -27.47 10.90 25.83
C GLU A 799 -27.19 12.19 26.60
N LYS A 800 -26.93 12.11 27.92
CA LYS A 800 -26.57 13.28 28.75
C LYS A 800 -25.08 13.60 28.74
N ARG A 801 -24.28 12.82 28.01
CA ARG A 801 -22.80 12.90 27.95
C ARG A 801 -22.27 13.18 26.53
N THR A 802 -23.15 13.42 25.57
CA THR A 802 -22.79 13.70 24.18
C THR A 802 -22.54 15.19 23.96
N VAL A 803 -21.38 15.54 23.41
CA VAL A 803 -21.02 16.91 22.98
C VAL A 803 -20.99 16.95 21.46
N GLN A 804 -21.76 17.87 20.87
CA GLN A 804 -21.76 18.09 19.43
C GLN A 804 -20.75 19.17 19.05
N ILE A 805 -19.92 18.89 18.05
CA ILE A 805 -18.94 19.79 17.46
C ILE A 805 -19.12 19.86 15.94
N ARG A 806 -18.87 21.04 15.36
CA ARG A 806 -18.88 21.25 13.91
C ARG A 806 -17.43 21.34 13.43
N LEU A 807 -17.10 20.60 12.37
CA LEU A 807 -15.78 20.67 11.75
C LEU A 807 -15.81 21.72 10.63
N ALA A 808 -14.68 22.40 10.43
CA ALA A 808 -14.56 23.49 9.46
C ALA A 808 -13.27 23.37 8.65
N ASP A 809 -13.36 23.71 7.37
CA ASP A 809 -12.25 23.91 6.44
C ASP A 809 -12.02 25.42 6.29
N ASN A 810 -11.22 26.01 7.17
CA ASN A 810 -11.03 27.46 7.30
C ASN A 810 -9.62 27.91 7.74
N GLY A 811 -8.65 27.00 7.76
CA GLY A 811 -7.27 27.20 8.21
C GLY A 811 -7.13 27.46 9.72
N LYS A 812 -8.09 27.01 10.54
CA LYS A 812 -8.08 27.18 12.00
C LYS A 812 -8.49 25.89 12.72
N ASN A 813 -8.23 25.82 14.03
CA ASN A 813 -8.62 24.69 14.89
C ASN A 813 -8.13 23.31 14.42
N GLY A 814 -6.89 23.26 13.90
CA GLY A 814 -6.26 22.02 13.42
C GLY A 814 -6.11 21.96 11.90
N ASP A 815 -6.93 22.70 11.16
CA ASP A 815 -6.90 22.75 9.71
C ASP A 815 -5.69 23.58 9.24
N ARG A 816 -4.86 22.92 8.42
CA ARG A 816 -3.59 23.47 7.92
C ARG A 816 -3.80 24.44 6.76
N LYS A 817 -4.86 24.29 5.95
CA LYS A 817 -5.04 25.06 4.72
C LYS A 817 -6.54 25.19 4.38
N ALA A 818 -7.05 26.41 4.52
CA ALA A 818 -8.41 26.73 4.12
C ALA A 818 -8.71 26.39 2.64
N GLY A 819 -9.82 25.70 2.40
CA GLY A 819 -10.37 25.33 1.11
C GLY A 819 -9.74 24.08 0.49
N ASP A 820 -9.03 23.25 1.25
CA ASP A 820 -8.40 22.02 0.75
C ASP A 820 -9.28 20.77 0.91
N GLY A 821 -10.49 20.91 1.47
CA GLY A 821 -11.45 19.84 1.66
C GLY A 821 -11.18 18.98 2.90
N ILE A 822 -10.21 19.35 3.74
CA ILE A 822 -9.94 18.72 5.04
C ILE A 822 -10.58 19.57 6.14
N PHE A 823 -11.59 19.01 6.80
CA PHE A 823 -12.35 19.72 7.83
C PHE A 823 -11.85 19.31 9.20
N SER A 824 -11.58 20.27 10.09
CA SER A 824 -11.08 19.96 11.42
C SER A 824 -11.88 20.59 12.55
N ALA A 825 -11.74 20.01 13.74
CA ALA A 825 -12.18 20.62 15.00
C ALA A 825 -11.32 20.15 16.18
N GLN A 826 -11.17 21.03 17.18
CA GLN A 826 -10.59 20.64 18.46
C GLN A 826 -11.58 19.81 19.27
N LEU A 827 -11.11 18.69 19.80
CA LEU A 827 -11.92 17.81 20.62
C LEU A 827 -12.04 18.30 22.05
N PRO A 828 -13.21 18.15 22.69
CA PRO A 828 -13.44 18.57 24.08
C PRO A 828 -12.93 17.53 25.10
N LEU A 829 -11.68 17.07 24.97
CA LEU A 829 -11.11 16.07 25.89
C LEU A 829 -10.61 16.73 27.16
N LYS A 830 -11.06 16.22 28.32
CA LYS A 830 -10.65 16.73 29.64
C LYS A 830 -10.14 15.64 30.57
N GLU A 831 -10.46 14.38 30.30
CA GLU A 831 -10.18 13.26 31.19
C GLU A 831 -9.62 12.09 30.38
N ALA A 832 -8.66 11.34 30.94
CA ALA A 832 -8.16 10.13 30.30
C ALA A 832 -9.27 9.06 30.21
N GLY A 833 -9.31 8.30 29.12
CA GLY A 833 -10.27 7.23 28.89
C GLY A 833 -10.63 7.02 27.42
N SER A 834 -11.46 6.01 27.17
CA SER A 834 -11.97 5.69 25.82
C SER A 834 -13.19 6.54 25.50
N TYR A 835 -13.13 7.28 24.40
CA TYR A 835 -14.22 8.11 23.87
C TYR A 835 -14.83 7.46 22.64
N ARG A 836 -16.11 7.72 22.40
CA ARG A 836 -16.79 7.34 21.15
C ARG A 836 -17.20 8.59 20.41
N MET A 837 -17.03 8.61 19.10
CA MET A 837 -17.47 9.71 18.25
C MET A 837 -18.27 9.21 17.06
N ARG A 838 -19.39 9.86 16.80
CA ARG A 838 -20.18 9.68 15.57
C ARG A 838 -20.04 10.93 14.73
N ILE A 839 -19.38 10.83 13.59
CA ILE A 839 -19.25 11.91 12.61
C ILE A 839 -20.31 11.71 11.54
N ARG A 840 -20.97 12.79 11.15
CA ARG A 840 -21.96 12.82 10.06
C ARG A 840 -21.50 13.85 9.05
N GLY A 841 -21.29 13.42 7.81
CA GLY A 841 -20.98 14.25 6.66
C GLY A 841 -22.18 14.36 5.73
N GLN A 842 -22.47 15.57 5.27
CA GLN A 842 -23.38 15.83 4.15
C GLN A 842 -22.61 16.46 3.01
N PHE A 843 -22.90 16.05 1.78
CA PHE A 843 -22.17 16.52 0.60
C PHE A 843 -23.06 16.54 -0.62
N LYS A 844 -22.59 17.24 -1.65
CA LYS A 844 -23.20 17.27 -2.97
C LYS A 844 -22.42 16.34 -3.91
N SER A 845 -23.13 15.50 -4.65
CA SER A 845 -22.56 14.61 -5.68
C SER A 845 -23.35 14.81 -6.97
N GLY A 846 -22.73 15.43 -7.97
CA GLY A 846 -23.40 15.85 -9.19
C GLY A 846 -24.59 16.79 -8.92
N LYS A 847 -25.80 16.34 -9.28
CA LYS A 847 -27.07 17.06 -9.02
C LYS A 847 -27.78 16.63 -7.73
N SER A 848 -27.17 15.73 -6.97
CA SER A 848 -27.78 15.00 -5.86
C SER A 848 -27.08 15.29 -4.54
N TYR A 849 -27.72 14.97 -3.42
CA TYR A 849 -27.13 15.08 -2.08
C TYR A 849 -26.86 13.68 -1.53
N GLY A 850 -25.76 13.54 -0.80
CA GLY A 850 -25.40 12.32 -0.08
C GLY A 850 -25.17 12.57 1.40
N GLN A 851 -25.26 11.51 2.20
CA GLN A 851 -24.93 11.51 3.61
C GLN A 851 -23.99 10.35 3.93
N ARG A 852 -23.00 10.60 4.79
CA ARG A 852 -22.10 9.61 5.35
C ARG A 852 -22.10 9.68 6.85
N GLU A 853 -21.97 8.53 7.49
CA GLU A 853 -21.73 8.43 8.91
C GLU A 853 -20.49 7.58 9.16
N GLN A 854 -19.73 7.93 10.20
CA GLN A 854 -18.63 7.12 10.69
C GLN A 854 -18.72 7.11 12.20
N VAL A 855 -18.71 5.92 12.78
CA VAL A 855 -18.62 5.74 14.23
C VAL A 855 -17.22 5.25 14.52
N THR A 856 -16.52 5.95 15.39
CA THR A 856 -15.16 5.61 15.79
C THR A 856 -14.99 5.72 17.30
N SER A 857 -13.93 5.12 17.81
CA SER A 857 -13.53 5.17 19.22
C SER A 857 -12.05 5.48 19.29
N TYR A 858 -11.66 6.32 20.24
CA TYR A 858 -10.26 6.69 20.49
C TYR A 858 -9.96 6.67 21.98
N TYR A 859 -8.69 6.42 22.31
CA TYR A 859 -8.21 6.52 23.68
C TYR A 859 -7.42 7.81 23.88
N PHE A 860 -7.67 8.47 24.99
CA PHE A 860 -6.88 9.61 25.43
C PHE A 860 -6.25 9.24 26.78
N ASP A 861 -4.93 9.27 26.88
CA ASP A 861 -4.22 8.90 28.11
C ASP A 861 -4.01 10.07 29.08
N GLY A 862 -4.36 11.30 28.66
CA GLY A 862 -4.10 12.55 29.37
C GLY A 862 -3.10 13.47 28.66
N ASP A 863 -2.22 12.92 27.83
CA ASP A 863 -1.17 13.63 27.08
C ASP A 863 -1.14 13.28 25.58
N GLN A 864 -1.59 12.08 25.20
CA GLN A 864 -1.66 11.52 23.84
C GLN A 864 -3.11 11.14 23.47
N VAL A 865 -3.52 11.43 22.22
CA VAL A 865 -4.69 10.80 21.60
C VAL A 865 -4.16 9.73 20.67
N THR A 866 -4.60 8.49 20.89
CA THR A 866 -4.19 7.36 20.08
C THR A 866 -5.42 6.78 19.40
N MET A 867 -5.40 6.81 18.07
CA MET A 867 -6.46 6.30 17.19
C MET A 867 -5.94 5.13 16.38
N PRO A 868 -6.82 4.18 16.05
CA PRO A 868 -6.47 3.19 15.04
C PRO A 868 -6.22 3.93 13.75
N LYS A 869 -5.04 3.72 13.14
CA LYS A 869 -4.71 4.33 11.84
C LYS A 869 -5.84 3.96 10.89
N SER A 870 -6.61 4.93 10.40
CA SER A 870 -7.59 4.63 9.36
C SER A 870 -6.84 4.04 8.17
N ASP A 871 -7.23 2.85 7.70
CA ASP A 871 -6.65 2.06 6.59
C ASP A 871 -5.67 2.89 5.76
N LYS A 872 -4.40 2.51 5.86
CA LYS A 872 -3.23 3.35 5.63
C LYS A 872 -2.72 3.30 4.20
#